data_AF-A0A1R0XAG0-F1
#
_entry.id   AF-A0A1R0XAG0-F1
#
_cell.length_a   1.000
_cell.length_b   1.000
_cell.length_c   1.000
_cell.angle_alpha   90.00
_cell.angle_beta   90.00
_cell.angle_gamma   90.00
#
_symmetry.space_group_name_H-M   'P 1'
#
loop_
_entity.id
_entity.type
_entity.pdbx_description
1 polymer ?
#
loop_
_entity_poly.entity_id
_entity_poly.type
_entity_poly.pdbx_seq_one_letter_code
_entity_poly.pdbx_strand_id
1 'polypeptide(L)'
;MTTCSGFSDKAGICNNEVVDSSKSTYCKNCAGKSFENQISRIFEIQGYKVTNNISLSGTQNDILAQIKIGVTNISILIECKFKFDESDKVNSEDVRKFHGSKEIFHREGKYGDIDKAYIVTNAQFAPQAYETSQVLSVNLFTEQELIKNLMDFTPYLRSTIKMYESSHLYKHFIDLNSVNDWSMLEEIDQFLRYDDPALVILGDYGTGKTSFCTNLCYRLANDYLAGKDVPIPILIQLRDYERAVSLQDLITSFLVNRWKIPNGNFETFIEILQMGYVVLIFDGFDEIARRVDYTTKYKVFAEISKFADYHSKIIVTCRKNFFNHREEFEKIFKSTPLHYEPNLSSVDFVEVEIEKLNEDQIYDYIYSYEDILKSKGYEVEDFIHVMNSIHDLSDLAKRPVLLNVIIETIPQLVIEEGTKINAALLYEKYTGFWLDREDSKGKTLIKSEQKMMFSKELAWKMFNKNTLSITYNQIPKEVKEYFNITAFDDVDHFSHDIKSCSFLHNDDDKGYKFIHKSFMEYFSAQFILSELDSLKISDKKFEMKLKRILGETLITNEVGFFIRDLIEVRRFSKEAIAAKLKTINLKKFDLVCMKNIISLYSKLGENISNIINNLDDLSGVDLSGALFENSIIKNGNLLGVSFQNATFNNIKFQNCVLTDAVFRNSQFTNVQFTKCDIEGSDFSNSKISYCTFIESTLAFTKFHSTTIAKTDFDQAELTEADIDENSKFIQCYNLESVIGLPYIINVS
;
A
#
# COMPACT_ATOMS: atom_id res chain seq x y z
N MET A 1 -42.05 29.10 -29.13
CA MET A 1 -41.10 29.97 -28.43
C MET A 1 -40.76 29.31 -27.10
N THR A 2 -39.50 28.91 -26.92
CA THR A 2 -38.75 28.84 -25.64
C THR A 2 -37.31 28.48 -26.02
N THR A 3 -36.63 29.43 -26.67
CA THR A 3 -35.17 29.39 -26.80
C THR A 3 -34.60 29.47 -25.39
N CYS A 4 -33.96 28.40 -24.92
CA CYS A 4 -33.19 28.44 -23.68
C CYS A 4 -32.02 29.40 -23.89
N SER A 5 -32.05 30.56 -23.26
CA SER A 5 -31.02 31.62 -23.38
C SER A 5 -29.73 31.32 -22.58
N GLY A 6 -29.60 30.10 -22.03
CA GLY A 6 -28.48 29.71 -21.16
C GLY A 6 -27.62 28.56 -21.69
N PHE A 7 -27.86 28.04 -22.90
CA PHE A 7 -26.98 27.01 -23.45
C PHE A 7 -25.74 27.66 -24.06
N SER A 8 -24.60 27.56 -23.38
CA SER A 8 -23.30 27.71 -24.01
C SER A 8 -22.50 26.44 -23.76
N ASP A 9 -22.06 25.78 -24.84
CA ASP A 9 -21.17 24.61 -24.81
C ASP A 9 -19.88 24.84 -23.99
N LYS A 10 -19.57 26.11 -23.69
CA LYS A 10 -18.40 26.54 -22.91
C LYS A 10 -18.61 26.61 -21.40
N ALA A 11 -19.84 26.54 -20.88
CA ALA A 11 -20.11 26.86 -19.47
C ALA A 11 -20.83 25.78 -18.66
N GLY A 12 -21.35 24.72 -19.26
CA GLY A 12 -21.92 23.55 -18.55
C GLY A 12 -23.17 23.80 -17.67
N ILE A 13 -23.59 25.04 -17.43
CA ILE A 13 -24.62 25.37 -16.42
C ILE A 13 -25.93 25.83 -17.09
N CYS A 14 -27.04 25.16 -16.77
CA CYS A 14 -28.38 25.57 -17.16
C CYS A 14 -28.93 26.64 -16.20
N ASN A 15 -29.26 27.84 -16.67
CA ASN A 15 -29.83 28.92 -15.84
C ASN A 15 -31.33 28.76 -15.48
N ASN A 16 -31.92 27.58 -15.70
CA ASN A 16 -33.32 27.28 -15.38
C ASN A 16 -33.41 26.31 -14.18
N GLU A 17 -34.55 26.28 -13.48
CA GLU A 17 -34.78 25.32 -12.38
C GLU A 17 -34.47 23.88 -12.83
N VAL A 18 -33.47 23.29 -12.17
CA VAL A 18 -33.09 21.89 -12.33
C VAL A 18 -34.18 21.06 -11.67
N VAL A 19 -34.81 20.18 -12.44
CA VAL A 19 -35.97 19.40 -11.98
C VAL A 19 -35.56 18.34 -10.95
N ASP A 20 -34.34 17.80 -11.08
CA ASP A 20 -33.69 16.90 -10.14
C ASP A 20 -32.17 16.93 -10.34
N SER A 21 -31.43 17.59 -9.44
CA SER A 21 -29.98 17.78 -9.56
C SER A 21 -29.16 16.51 -9.37
N SER A 22 -29.77 15.43 -8.88
CA SER A 22 -29.13 14.11 -8.77
C SER A 22 -29.13 13.32 -10.08
N LYS A 23 -29.90 13.76 -11.08
CA LYS A 23 -30.13 13.05 -12.34
C LYS A 23 -29.68 13.81 -13.58
N SER A 24 -29.70 15.14 -13.55
CA SER A 24 -29.16 15.97 -14.62
C SER A 24 -28.85 17.36 -14.10
N THR A 25 -27.71 17.91 -14.52
CA THR A 25 -27.38 19.34 -14.34
C THR A 25 -28.21 20.25 -15.28
N TYR A 26 -29.07 19.66 -16.12
CA TYR A 26 -29.87 20.34 -17.14
C TYR A 26 -31.37 20.34 -16.82
N CYS A 27 -32.08 21.38 -17.28
CA CYS A 27 -33.55 21.34 -17.31
C CYS A 27 -34.07 20.35 -18.37
N LYS A 28 -35.36 19.98 -18.28
CA LYS A 28 -35.97 18.94 -19.12
C LYS A 28 -35.74 19.10 -20.64
N ASN A 29 -35.77 20.32 -21.15
CA ASN A 29 -35.56 20.58 -22.57
C ASN A 29 -34.08 20.50 -22.97
N CYS A 30 -33.17 20.88 -22.07
CA CYS A 30 -31.73 20.84 -22.32
C CYS A 30 -31.20 19.39 -22.31
N ALA A 31 -31.70 18.53 -21.41
CA ALA A 31 -31.33 17.12 -21.39
C ALA A 31 -31.77 16.38 -22.68
N GLY A 32 -33.00 16.61 -23.15
CA GLY A 32 -33.46 16.06 -24.43
C GLY A 32 -32.61 16.51 -25.62
N LYS A 33 -32.25 17.81 -25.67
CA LYS A 33 -31.40 18.35 -26.75
C LYS A 33 -29.96 17.81 -26.68
N SER A 34 -29.41 17.67 -25.47
CA SER A 34 -28.10 17.06 -25.25
C SER A 34 -28.07 15.62 -25.75
N PHE A 35 -29.10 14.85 -25.40
CA PHE A 35 -29.27 13.47 -25.85
C PHE A 35 -29.36 13.38 -27.38
N GLU A 36 -30.16 14.23 -28.03
CA GLU A 36 -30.20 14.30 -29.50
C GLU A 36 -28.84 14.60 -30.12
N ASN A 37 -28.09 15.56 -29.58
CA ASN A 37 -26.76 15.90 -30.08
C ASN A 37 -25.78 14.72 -29.95
N GLN A 38 -25.85 13.98 -28.83
CA GLN A 38 -25.06 12.78 -28.58
C GLN A 38 -25.39 11.65 -29.56
N ILE A 39 -26.69 11.40 -29.81
CA ILE A 39 -27.11 10.42 -30.82
C ILE A 39 -26.63 10.84 -32.21
N SER A 40 -26.75 12.12 -32.58
CA SER A 40 -26.21 12.63 -33.84
C SER A 40 -24.71 12.36 -33.97
N ARG A 41 -23.95 12.62 -32.91
CA ARG A 41 -22.50 12.37 -32.90
C ARG A 41 -22.17 10.88 -33.11
N ILE A 42 -22.91 9.97 -32.49
CA ILE A 42 -22.77 8.51 -32.70
C ILE A 42 -22.89 8.14 -34.19
N PHE A 43 -23.87 8.69 -34.90
CA PHE A 43 -24.03 8.43 -36.34
C PHE A 43 -22.94 9.10 -37.19
N GLU A 44 -22.47 10.28 -36.81
CA GLU A 44 -21.34 10.93 -37.48
C GLU A 44 -20.06 10.10 -37.40
N ILE A 45 -19.76 9.50 -36.24
CA ILE A 45 -18.60 8.61 -36.04
C ILE A 45 -18.66 7.40 -36.96
N GLN A 46 -19.87 6.91 -37.27
CA GLN A 46 -20.10 5.84 -38.25
C GLN A 46 -20.00 6.30 -39.71
N GLY A 47 -19.74 7.59 -39.95
CA GLY A 47 -19.60 8.18 -41.29
C GLY A 47 -20.89 8.70 -41.92
N TYR A 48 -21.99 8.79 -41.16
CA TYR A 48 -23.23 9.40 -41.67
C TYR A 48 -23.13 10.92 -41.64
N LYS A 49 -23.68 11.56 -42.67
CA LYS A 49 -24.00 12.99 -42.64
C LYS A 49 -25.31 13.17 -41.89
N VAL A 50 -25.26 13.92 -40.78
CA VAL A 50 -26.42 14.11 -39.91
C VAL A 50 -27.03 15.50 -40.08
N THR A 51 -28.37 15.58 -40.10
CA THR A 51 -29.15 16.82 -40.11
C THR A 51 -30.15 16.80 -38.97
N ASN A 52 -30.08 17.79 -38.06
CA ASN A 52 -30.91 17.88 -36.86
C ASN A 52 -32.18 18.74 -37.08
N ASN A 53 -33.23 18.49 -36.30
CA ASN A 53 -34.50 19.22 -36.26
C ASN A 53 -35.16 19.39 -37.64
N ILE A 54 -35.34 18.30 -38.37
CA ILE A 54 -35.96 18.34 -39.70
C ILE A 54 -37.48 18.52 -39.59
N SER A 55 -38.06 19.29 -40.51
CA SER A 55 -39.50 19.54 -40.53
C SER A 55 -40.07 19.47 -41.95
N LEU A 56 -41.25 18.86 -42.05
CA LEU A 56 -41.96 18.65 -43.31
C LEU A 56 -43.47 18.61 -43.06
N SER A 57 -44.23 19.44 -43.79
CA SER A 57 -45.70 19.50 -43.73
C SER A 57 -46.28 19.51 -42.31
N GLY A 58 -45.70 20.33 -41.43
CA GLY A 58 -46.12 20.49 -40.04
C GLY A 58 -45.68 19.36 -39.09
N THR A 59 -45.01 18.33 -39.61
CA THR A 59 -44.42 17.24 -38.82
C THR A 59 -42.92 17.51 -38.60
N GLN A 60 -42.42 17.21 -37.40
CA GLN A 60 -41.01 17.35 -37.02
C GLN A 60 -40.43 15.98 -36.65
N ASN A 61 -39.16 15.74 -36.98
CA ASN A 61 -38.36 14.64 -36.43
C ASN A 61 -36.99 15.18 -36.01
N ASP A 62 -36.36 14.47 -35.08
CA ASP A 62 -35.16 14.95 -34.43
C ASP A 62 -33.94 14.88 -35.36
N ILE A 63 -33.73 13.76 -36.06
CA ILE A 63 -32.48 13.49 -36.76
C ILE A 63 -32.73 12.78 -38.11
N LEU A 64 -32.03 13.22 -39.16
CA LEU A 64 -31.85 12.51 -40.43
C LEU A 64 -30.37 12.18 -40.63
N ALA A 65 -30.03 10.90 -40.68
CA ALA A 65 -28.66 10.43 -40.92
C ALA A 65 -28.56 9.80 -42.32
N GLN A 66 -27.60 10.25 -43.14
CA GLN A 66 -27.44 9.79 -44.52
C GLN A 66 -26.01 9.37 -44.81
N ILE A 67 -25.82 8.20 -45.41
CA ILE A 67 -24.49 7.73 -45.83
C ILE A 67 -24.53 7.26 -47.28
N LYS A 68 -23.45 7.54 -48.02
CA LYS A 68 -23.28 7.08 -49.40
C LYS A 68 -22.24 5.97 -49.43
N ILE A 69 -22.67 4.77 -49.77
CA ILE A 69 -21.80 3.60 -49.91
C ILE A 69 -21.80 3.23 -51.40
N GLY A 70 -20.73 3.58 -52.11
CA GLY A 70 -20.66 3.43 -53.57
C GLY A 70 -21.74 4.26 -54.29
N VAL A 71 -22.68 3.58 -54.96
CA VAL A 71 -23.81 4.20 -55.68
C VAL A 71 -25.09 4.25 -54.86
N THR A 72 -25.17 3.51 -53.74
CA THR A 72 -26.33 3.49 -52.86
C THR A 72 -26.25 4.60 -51.83
N ASN A 73 -27.33 5.36 -51.67
CA ASN A 73 -27.52 6.28 -50.56
C ASN A 73 -28.46 5.60 -49.57
N ILE A 74 -28.08 5.55 -48.30
CA ILE A 74 -28.92 5.03 -47.22
C ILE A 74 -29.31 6.22 -46.35
N SER A 75 -30.62 6.42 -46.14
CA SER A 75 -31.16 7.43 -45.24
C SER A 75 -31.88 6.77 -44.06
N ILE A 76 -31.55 7.23 -42.86
CA ILE A 76 -32.15 6.77 -41.61
C ILE A 76 -32.83 7.97 -40.97
N LEU A 77 -34.13 7.87 -40.77
CA LEU A 77 -34.90 8.80 -39.95
C LEU A 77 -34.84 8.34 -38.50
N ILE A 78 -34.53 9.24 -37.57
CA ILE A 78 -34.30 8.89 -36.17
C ILE A 78 -35.11 9.83 -35.27
N GLU A 79 -35.84 9.24 -34.33
CA GLU A 79 -36.57 9.92 -33.26
C GLU A 79 -35.94 9.60 -31.91
N CYS A 80 -35.60 10.63 -31.16
CA CYS A 80 -35.02 10.55 -29.84
C CYS A 80 -36.10 10.67 -28.76
N LYS A 81 -36.12 9.73 -27.82
CA LYS A 81 -37.04 9.72 -26.67
C LYS A 81 -36.25 9.70 -25.38
N PHE A 82 -35.93 10.88 -24.87
CA PHE A 82 -35.33 11.03 -23.55
C PHE A 82 -36.40 10.90 -22.45
N LYS A 83 -36.15 10.06 -21.44
CA LYS A 83 -36.99 9.85 -20.25
C LYS A 83 -36.23 10.28 -19.00
N PHE A 84 -36.93 10.93 -18.08
CA PHE A 84 -36.37 11.42 -16.81
C PHE A 84 -36.58 10.44 -15.65
N ASP A 85 -37.59 9.59 -15.76
CA ASP A 85 -37.92 8.58 -14.77
C ASP A 85 -37.43 7.22 -15.28
N GLU A 86 -36.71 6.48 -14.46
CA GLU A 86 -36.23 5.13 -14.78
C GLU A 86 -37.38 4.14 -15.02
N SER A 87 -38.56 4.43 -14.46
CA SER A 87 -39.78 3.66 -14.67
C SER A 87 -40.50 4.02 -15.98
N ASP A 88 -40.19 5.16 -16.58
CA ASP A 88 -40.79 5.59 -17.84
C ASP A 88 -40.23 4.77 -19.01
N LYS A 89 -41.14 4.19 -19.78
CA LYS A 89 -40.79 3.39 -20.96
C LYS A 89 -41.28 4.05 -22.24
N VAL A 90 -40.58 3.79 -23.33
CA VAL A 90 -41.11 4.09 -24.67
C VAL A 90 -42.16 3.02 -25.01
N ASN A 91 -43.36 3.45 -25.38
CA ASN A 91 -44.52 2.56 -25.53
C ASN A 91 -44.95 2.41 -27.00
N SER A 92 -45.96 1.58 -27.26
CA SER A 92 -46.46 1.32 -28.63
C SER A 92 -47.04 2.56 -29.33
N GLU A 93 -47.54 3.54 -28.58
CA GLU A 93 -48.08 4.77 -29.15
C GLU A 93 -46.96 5.64 -29.72
N ASP A 94 -45.82 5.73 -29.04
CA ASP A 94 -44.62 6.41 -29.52
C ASP A 94 -44.17 5.84 -30.88
N VAL A 95 -44.17 4.50 -31.01
CA VAL A 95 -43.83 3.80 -32.26
C VAL A 95 -44.80 4.14 -33.39
N ARG A 96 -46.11 4.13 -33.11
CA ARG A 96 -47.15 4.45 -34.12
C ARG A 96 -47.07 5.90 -34.59
N LYS A 97 -46.83 6.83 -33.66
CA LYS A 97 -46.67 8.27 -33.97
C LYS A 97 -45.48 8.48 -34.88
N PHE A 98 -44.33 7.90 -34.54
CA PHE A 98 -43.13 8.02 -35.35
C PHE A 98 -43.28 7.36 -36.73
N HIS A 99 -43.93 6.20 -36.81
CA HIS A 99 -44.23 5.59 -38.12
C HIS A 99 -45.09 6.49 -39.00
N GLY A 100 -46.11 7.15 -38.44
CA GLY A 100 -46.91 8.14 -39.17
C GLY A 100 -46.06 9.30 -39.71
N SER A 101 -45.09 9.76 -38.92
CA SER A 101 -44.12 10.78 -39.33
C SER A 101 -43.23 10.29 -40.48
N LYS A 102 -42.67 9.08 -40.38
CA LYS A 102 -41.87 8.43 -41.44
C LYS A 102 -42.59 8.40 -42.79
N GLU A 103 -43.87 8.01 -42.79
CA GLU A 103 -44.70 7.93 -44.01
C GLU A 103 -44.84 9.29 -44.72
N ILE A 104 -44.95 10.39 -43.97
CA ILE A 104 -45.03 11.74 -44.53
C ILE A 104 -43.70 12.12 -45.18
N PHE A 105 -42.59 11.87 -44.50
CA PHE A 105 -41.25 12.14 -45.02
C PHE A 105 -40.94 11.33 -46.28
N HIS A 106 -41.37 10.07 -46.33
CA HIS A 106 -41.21 9.22 -47.51
C HIS A 106 -42.05 9.71 -48.71
N ARG A 107 -43.33 10.05 -48.50
CA ARG A 107 -44.25 10.46 -49.59
C ARG A 107 -43.87 11.78 -50.27
N GLU A 108 -43.38 12.74 -49.50
CA GLU A 108 -43.08 14.07 -50.04
C GLU A 108 -41.68 14.17 -50.67
N GLY A 109 -40.79 13.21 -50.39
CA GLY A 109 -39.53 13.03 -51.12
C GLY A 109 -38.50 14.17 -51.00
N LYS A 110 -38.78 15.23 -50.23
CA LYS A 110 -37.90 16.42 -50.07
C LYS A 110 -36.49 16.04 -49.58
N TYR A 111 -36.38 14.99 -48.79
CA TYR A 111 -35.13 14.52 -48.18
C TYR A 111 -34.60 13.22 -48.81
N GLY A 112 -35.17 12.79 -49.94
CA GLY A 112 -34.92 11.49 -50.55
C GLY A 112 -35.72 10.36 -49.91
N ASP A 113 -35.50 9.13 -50.38
CA ASP A 113 -36.13 7.94 -49.82
C ASP A 113 -35.58 7.65 -48.41
N ILE A 114 -36.49 7.40 -47.46
CA ILE A 114 -36.18 6.98 -46.09
C ILE A 114 -36.14 5.45 -46.04
N ASP A 115 -34.93 4.89 -46.01
CA ASP A 115 -34.72 3.43 -46.02
C ASP A 115 -35.01 2.79 -44.65
N LYS A 116 -34.68 3.49 -43.56
CA LYS A 116 -34.79 2.99 -42.19
C LYS A 116 -35.38 4.04 -41.26
N ALA A 117 -36.01 3.58 -40.18
CA ALA A 117 -36.62 4.43 -39.16
C ALA A 117 -36.30 3.90 -37.77
N TYR A 118 -35.59 4.69 -36.97
CA TYR A 118 -35.09 4.29 -35.66
C TYR A 118 -35.73 5.14 -34.56
N ILE A 119 -36.12 4.50 -33.45
CA ILE A 119 -36.38 5.20 -32.19
C ILE A 119 -35.24 4.90 -31.25
N VAL A 120 -34.65 5.94 -30.69
CA VAL A 120 -33.51 5.87 -29.77
C VAL A 120 -33.91 6.46 -28.42
N THR A 121 -33.55 5.80 -27.32
CA THR A 121 -33.93 6.25 -25.96
C THR A 121 -32.85 5.92 -24.93
N ASN A 122 -32.78 6.70 -23.85
CA ASN A 122 -31.97 6.42 -22.67
C ASN A 122 -32.67 5.46 -21.69
N ALA A 123 -33.91 5.02 -21.98
CA ALA A 123 -34.70 4.16 -21.11
C ALA A 123 -35.06 2.82 -21.77
N GLN A 124 -35.87 2.00 -21.09
CA GLN A 124 -36.33 0.73 -21.64
C GLN A 124 -37.57 0.91 -22.54
N PHE A 125 -37.75 -0.03 -23.47
CA PHE A 125 -38.99 -0.15 -24.25
C PHE A 125 -40.00 -1.06 -23.53
N ALA A 126 -41.28 -0.70 -23.60
CA ALA A 126 -42.35 -1.59 -23.16
C ALA A 126 -42.45 -2.82 -24.10
N PRO A 127 -42.82 -4.03 -23.61
CA PRO A 127 -42.94 -5.21 -24.47
C PRO A 127 -43.81 -5.01 -25.71
N GLN A 128 -44.93 -4.29 -25.58
CA GLN A 128 -45.84 -3.99 -26.69
C GLN A 128 -45.22 -3.05 -27.75
N ALA A 129 -44.20 -2.26 -27.38
CA ALA A 129 -43.49 -1.41 -28.32
C ALA A 129 -42.70 -2.26 -29.33
N TYR A 130 -42.03 -3.33 -28.87
CA TYR A 130 -41.32 -4.27 -29.75
C TYR A 130 -42.27 -4.99 -30.72
N GLU A 131 -43.43 -5.46 -30.24
CA GLU A 131 -44.44 -6.08 -31.11
C GLU A 131 -44.91 -5.10 -32.20
N THR A 132 -45.20 -3.86 -31.81
CA THR A 132 -45.65 -2.82 -32.73
C THR A 132 -44.56 -2.41 -33.72
N SER A 133 -43.30 -2.34 -33.29
CA SER A 133 -42.19 -1.89 -34.13
C SER A 133 -41.85 -2.91 -35.22
N GLN A 134 -42.00 -4.21 -34.94
CA GLN A 134 -41.86 -5.27 -35.95
C GLN A 134 -42.90 -5.13 -37.06
N VAL A 135 -44.17 -4.90 -36.71
CA VAL A 135 -45.26 -4.72 -37.69
C VAL A 135 -45.04 -3.47 -38.54
N LEU A 136 -44.56 -2.39 -37.92
CA LEU A 136 -44.38 -1.09 -38.57
C LEU A 136 -42.98 -0.87 -39.17
N SER A 137 -42.10 -1.86 -39.12
CA SER A 137 -40.72 -1.76 -39.63
C SER A 137 -39.98 -0.52 -39.08
N VAL A 138 -40.05 -0.35 -37.76
CA VAL A 138 -39.30 0.64 -36.97
C VAL A 138 -38.31 -0.11 -36.09
N ASN A 139 -37.03 0.25 -36.13
CA ASN A 139 -36.03 -0.33 -35.26
C ASN A 139 -35.98 0.45 -33.94
N LEU A 140 -35.83 -0.27 -32.84
CA LEU A 140 -35.76 0.30 -31.50
C LEU A 140 -34.34 0.08 -31.00
N PHE A 141 -33.70 1.13 -30.50
CA PHE A 141 -32.38 1.06 -29.91
C PHE A 141 -32.35 1.79 -28.57
N THR A 142 -31.77 1.17 -27.56
CA THR A 142 -31.31 1.94 -26.41
C THR A 142 -30.00 2.65 -26.76
N GLU A 143 -29.69 3.70 -26.03
CA GLU A 143 -28.39 4.38 -26.11
C GLU A 143 -27.21 3.40 -25.94
N GLN A 144 -27.28 2.53 -24.93
CA GLN A 144 -26.26 1.51 -24.66
C GLN A 144 -26.09 0.53 -25.85
N GLU A 145 -27.17 0.15 -26.52
CA GLU A 145 -27.10 -0.71 -27.71
C GLU A 145 -26.40 -0.01 -28.89
N LEU A 146 -26.59 1.30 -29.06
CA LEU A 146 -25.87 2.07 -30.08
C LEU A 146 -24.38 2.16 -29.78
N ILE A 147 -23.99 2.39 -28.52
CA ILE A 147 -22.58 2.41 -28.10
C ILE A 147 -21.94 1.04 -28.32
N LYS A 148 -22.64 -0.04 -27.95
CA LYS A 148 -22.18 -1.40 -28.22
C LYS A 148 -21.97 -1.67 -29.71
N ASN A 149 -22.81 -1.11 -30.58
CA ASN A 149 -22.66 -1.24 -32.04
C ASN A 149 -21.46 -0.43 -32.58
N LEU A 150 -21.12 0.71 -31.95
CA LEU A 150 -19.89 1.43 -32.26
C LEU A 150 -18.65 0.60 -31.88
N MET A 151 -18.61 0.11 -30.64
CA MET A 151 -17.49 -0.67 -30.12
C MET A 151 -17.97 -1.64 -29.03
N ASP A 152 -17.77 -2.94 -29.25
CA ASP A 152 -18.28 -3.97 -28.33
C ASP A 152 -17.24 -4.38 -27.28
N PHE A 153 -17.32 -3.77 -26.09
CA PHE A 153 -16.47 -4.12 -24.96
C PHE A 153 -16.87 -5.42 -24.24
N THR A 154 -17.99 -6.05 -24.60
CA THR A 154 -18.50 -7.27 -23.91
C THR A 154 -17.45 -8.39 -23.79
N PRO A 155 -16.65 -8.73 -24.83
CA PRO A 155 -15.64 -9.79 -24.72
C PRO A 155 -14.54 -9.45 -23.69
N TYR A 156 -14.13 -8.18 -23.64
CA TYR A 156 -13.16 -7.69 -22.67
C TYR A 156 -13.73 -7.78 -21.24
N LEU A 157 -14.93 -7.23 -21.00
CA LEU A 157 -15.56 -7.21 -19.68
C LEU A 157 -15.75 -8.63 -19.11
N ARG A 158 -16.27 -9.56 -19.93
CA ARG A 158 -16.43 -10.97 -19.52
C ARG A 158 -15.10 -11.64 -19.20
N SER A 159 -14.05 -11.32 -19.94
CA SER A 159 -12.71 -11.85 -19.69
C SER A 159 -12.11 -11.29 -18.40
N THR A 160 -12.27 -9.98 -18.14
CA THR A 160 -11.86 -9.34 -16.89
C THR A 160 -12.55 -9.98 -15.69
N ILE A 161 -13.87 -10.20 -15.76
CA ILE A 161 -14.64 -10.87 -14.71
C ILE A 161 -14.08 -12.26 -14.45
N LYS A 162 -13.97 -13.09 -15.50
CA LYS A 162 -13.44 -14.46 -15.38
C LYS A 162 -12.03 -14.50 -14.80
N MET A 163 -11.15 -13.59 -15.23
CA MET A 163 -9.79 -13.51 -14.72
C MET A 163 -9.77 -13.16 -13.23
N TYR A 164 -10.61 -12.21 -12.81
CA TYR A 164 -10.73 -11.83 -11.40
C TYR A 164 -11.27 -12.97 -10.53
N GLU A 165 -12.37 -13.61 -10.95
CA GLU A 165 -12.98 -14.75 -10.26
C GLU A 165 -12.03 -15.95 -10.11
N SER A 166 -11.11 -16.12 -11.06
CA SER A 166 -10.08 -17.16 -11.00
C SER A 166 -8.86 -16.81 -10.13
N SER A 167 -8.77 -15.56 -9.66
CA SER A 167 -7.64 -15.06 -8.89
C SER A 167 -7.84 -15.23 -7.38
N HIS A 168 -6.75 -15.18 -6.62
CA HIS A 168 -6.79 -15.15 -5.16
C HIS A 168 -7.58 -13.95 -4.61
N LEU A 169 -7.63 -12.83 -5.33
CA LEU A 169 -8.35 -11.64 -4.90
C LEU A 169 -9.86 -11.87 -4.78
N TYR A 170 -10.45 -12.77 -5.57
CA TYR A 170 -11.90 -12.96 -5.54
C TYR A 170 -12.44 -13.37 -4.16
N LYS A 171 -11.67 -14.17 -3.43
CA LYS A 171 -12.03 -14.63 -2.07
C LYS A 171 -11.50 -13.74 -0.96
N HIS A 172 -10.37 -13.07 -1.21
CA HIS A 172 -9.57 -12.43 -0.17
C HIS A 172 -9.48 -10.91 -0.33
N PHE A 173 -10.24 -10.31 -1.26
CA PHE A 173 -10.25 -8.86 -1.43
C PHE A 173 -10.92 -8.20 -0.24
N ILE A 174 -10.26 -7.15 0.25
CA ILE A 174 -10.77 -6.27 1.29
C ILE A 174 -10.64 -4.85 0.78
N ASP A 175 -11.69 -4.08 1.02
CA ASP A 175 -11.66 -2.67 0.67
C ASP A 175 -10.71 -1.91 1.58
N LEU A 176 -9.98 -0.98 0.98
CA LEU A 176 -8.95 -0.19 1.64
C LEU A 176 -9.56 1.12 2.14
N ASN A 177 -8.95 1.70 3.17
CA ASN A 177 -9.32 3.04 3.61
C ASN A 177 -8.38 4.08 3.00
N SER A 178 -8.90 5.28 2.77
CA SER A 178 -8.08 6.45 2.52
C SER A 178 -7.53 7.03 3.82
N VAL A 179 -6.55 7.94 3.72
CA VAL A 179 -6.02 8.70 4.87
C VAL A 179 -7.10 9.56 5.56
N ASN A 180 -8.26 9.76 4.91
CA ASN A 180 -9.40 10.44 5.51
C ASN A 180 -10.31 9.49 6.31
N ASP A 181 -9.94 8.22 6.47
CA ASP A 181 -10.71 7.12 7.09
C ASP A 181 -11.99 6.72 6.31
N TRP A 182 -12.03 7.01 5.00
CA TRP A 182 -13.17 6.64 4.15
C TRP A 182 -12.86 5.38 3.35
N SER A 183 -13.89 4.60 3.03
CA SER A 183 -13.76 3.48 2.09
C SER A 183 -13.28 4.01 0.73
N MET A 184 -12.23 3.40 0.20
CA MET A 184 -11.71 3.74 -1.13
C MET A 184 -12.77 3.49 -2.22
N LEU A 185 -13.58 2.43 -2.08
CA LEU A 185 -14.69 2.19 -3.00
C LEU A 185 -15.74 3.30 -2.94
N GLU A 186 -16.07 3.81 -1.75
CA GLU A 186 -17.01 4.92 -1.59
C GLU A 186 -16.45 6.23 -2.18
N GLU A 187 -15.18 6.52 -1.96
CA GLU A 187 -14.53 7.71 -2.55
C GLU A 187 -14.53 7.65 -4.09
N ILE A 188 -14.27 6.49 -4.68
CA ILE A 188 -14.35 6.33 -6.13
C ILE A 188 -15.79 6.42 -6.61
N ASP A 189 -16.76 5.80 -5.92
CA ASP A 189 -18.16 5.91 -6.28
C ASP A 189 -18.65 7.37 -6.23
N GLN A 190 -18.10 8.20 -5.32
CA GLN A 190 -18.31 9.64 -5.32
C GLN A 190 -17.63 10.35 -6.49
N PHE A 191 -16.36 10.08 -6.75
CA PHE A 191 -15.62 10.66 -7.89
C PHE A 191 -16.32 10.39 -9.23
N LEU A 192 -16.87 9.19 -9.42
CA LEU A 192 -17.61 8.82 -10.62
C LEU A 192 -18.93 9.60 -10.77
N ARG A 193 -19.49 10.15 -9.69
CA ARG A 193 -20.74 10.93 -9.69
C ARG A 193 -20.55 12.45 -9.76
N TYR A 194 -19.46 12.98 -9.21
CA TYR A 194 -19.17 14.43 -9.21
C TYR A 194 -18.58 14.90 -10.54
N ASP A 195 -18.29 16.20 -10.69
CA ASP A 195 -17.80 16.80 -11.94
C ASP A 195 -16.28 16.72 -12.12
N ASP A 196 -15.54 16.16 -11.16
CA ASP A 196 -14.07 16.10 -11.24
C ASP A 196 -13.59 15.15 -12.35
N PRO A 197 -12.83 15.60 -13.34
CA PRO A 197 -12.50 14.78 -14.52
C PRO A 197 -11.40 13.73 -14.25
N ALA A 198 -10.58 13.94 -13.22
CA ALA A 198 -9.40 13.14 -13.00
C ALA A 198 -9.08 12.92 -11.51
N LEU A 199 -8.59 11.73 -11.18
CA LEU A 199 -8.22 11.31 -9.84
C LEU A 199 -6.88 10.58 -9.85
N VAL A 200 -6.05 10.83 -8.84
CA VAL A 200 -4.81 10.11 -8.58
C VAL A 200 -4.89 9.35 -7.26
N ILE A 201 -4.69 8.03 -7.33
CA ILE A 201 -4.57 7.14 -6.17
C ILE A 201 -3.09 7.01 -5.80
N LEU A 202 -2.73 7.59 -4.68
CA LEU A 202 -1.41 7.49 -4.08
C LEU A 202 -1.37 6.35 -3.06
N GLY A 203 -0.24 5.69 -3.00
CA GLY A 203 0.02 4.71 -1.97
C GLY A 203 1.41 4.12 -2.11
N ASP A 204 1.99 3.68 -1.02
CA ASP A 204 3.29 3.03 -1.03
C ASP A 204 3.29 1.69 -1.79
N TYR A 205 4.48 1.10 -1.91
CA TYR A 205 4.57 -0.29 -2.35
C TYR A 205 3.74 -1.20 -1.43
N GLY A 206 3.02 -2.15 -2.03
CA GLY A 206 2.33 -3.19 -1.29
C GLY A 206 1.03 -2.77 -0.61
N THR A 207 0.60 -1.52 -0.77
CA THR A 207 -0.67 -1.00 -0.19
C THR A 207 -1.93 -1.49 -0.91
N GLY A 208 -1.80 -2.14 -2.08
CA GLY A 208 -2.93 -2.75 -2.77
C GLY A 208 -3.51 -1.99 -3.96
N LYS A 209 -2.90 -0.89 -4.42
CA LYS A 209 -3.35 -0.09 -5.61
C LYS A 209 -3.81 -0.94 -6.81
N THR A 210 -2.96 -1.83 -7.32
CA THR A 210 -3.31 -2.71 -8.46
C THR A 210 -4.47 -3.65 -8.13
N SER A 211 -4.50 -4.21 -6.91
CA SER A 211 -5.59 -5.09 -6.46
C SER A 211 -6.92 -4.34 -6.39
N PHE A 212 -6.89 -3.10 -5.89
CA PHE A 212 -8.03 -2.19 -5.85
C PHE A 212 -8.53 -1.85 -7.26
N CYS A 213 -7.67 -1.41 -8.18
CA CYS A 213 -8.07 -1.14 -9.57
C CYS A 213 -8.64 -2.39 -10.27
N THR A 214 -8.08 -3.56 -10.01
CA THR A 214 -8.60 -4.82 -10.58
C THR A 214 -9.99 -5.15 -10.03
N ASN A 215 -10.22 -4.99 -8.72
CA ASN A 215 -11.55 -5.16 -8.12
C ASN A 215 -12.55 -4.12 -8.64
N LEU A 216 -12.15 -2.84 -8.76
CA LEU A 216 -12.98 -1.77 -9.31
C LEU A 216 -13.46 -2.12 -10.73
N CYS A 217 -12.55 -2.58 -11.59
CA CYS A 217 -12.92 -3.04 -12.93
C CYS A 217 -13.87 -4.24 -12.90
N TYR A 218 -13.67 -5.19 -11.98
CA TYR A 218 -14.57 -6.33 -11.80
C TYR A 218 -15.98 -5.88 -11.38
N ARG A 219 -16.11 -4.96 -10.42
CA ARG A 219 -17.39 -4.42 -9.95
C ARG A 219 -18.12 -3.70 -11.09
N LEU A 220 -17.47 -2.72 -11.70
CA LEU A 220 -18.06 -1.92 -12.79
C LEU A 220 -18.40 -2.78 -14.02
N ALA A 221 -17.58 -3.78 -14.36
CA ALA A 221 -17.87 -4.70 -15.47
C ALA A 221 -19.12 -5.53 -15.22
N ASN A 222 -19.32 -6.05 -13.98
CA ASN A 222 -20.53 -6.78 -13.63
C ASN A 222 -21.77 -5.88 -13.67
N ASP A 223 -21.66 -4.69 -13.09
CA ASP A 223 -22.76 -3.73 -13.05
C ASP A 223 -23.17 -3.28 -14.47
N TYR A 224 -22.20 -3.00 -15.34
CA TYR A 224 -22.44 -2.67 -16.75
C TYR A 224 -23.12 -3.82 -17.50
N LEU A 225 -22.63 -5.06 -17.35
CA LEU A 225 -23.22 -6.23 -18.02
C LEU A 225 -24.60 -6.60 -17.46
N ALA A 226 -24.91 -6.18 -16.23
CA ALA A 226 -26.25 -6.27 -15.64
C ALA A 226 -27.21 -5.17 -16.12
N GLY A 227 -26.74 -4.23 -16.96
CA GLY A 227 -27.53 -3.14 -17.51
C GLY A 227 -27.73 -1.96 -16.54
N LYS A 228 -26.90 -1.86 -15.49
CA LYS A 228 -26.88 -0.67 -14.63
C LYS A 228 -26.24 0.51 -15.35
N ASP A 229 -26.60 1.71 -14.94
CA ASP A 229 -26.01 2.94 -15.46
C ASP A 229 -24.66 3.21 -14.78
N VAL A 230 -23.62 2.57 -15.29
CA VAL A 230 -22.23 2.72 -14.84
C VAL A 230 -21.29 2.80 -16.04
N PRO A 231 -20.14 3.48 -15.95
CA PRO A 231 -19.21 3.55 -17.05
C PRO A 231 -18.51 2.21 -17.30
N ILE A 232 -18.08 1.99 -18.54
CA ILE A 232 -17.25 0.85 -18.96
C ILE A 232 -15.85 1.05 -18.38
N PRO A 233 -15.37 0.16 -17.48
CA PRO A 233 -14.04 0.30 -16.89
C PRO A 233 -12.96 -0.19 -17.87
N ILE A 234 -11.93 0.62 -18.14
CA ILE A 234 -10.80 0.21 -18.99
C ILE A 234 -9.50 0.32 -18.20
N LEU A 235 -8.89 -0.82 -17.88
CA LEU A 235 -7.62 -0.90 -17.14
C LEU A 235 -6.41 -1.01 -18.07
N ILE A 236 -5.58 0.03 -18.10
CA ILE A 236 -4.31 0.11 -18.82
C ILE A 236 -3.15 -0.01 -17.83
N GLN A 237 -2.30 -1.01 -18.03
CA GLN A 237 -1.09 -1.22 -17.22
C GLN A 237 0.06 -0.41 -17.83
N LEU A 238 0.52 0.63 -17.13
CA LEU A 238 1.51 1.58 -17.67
C LEU A 238 2.91 0.97 -17.83
N ARG A 239 3.22 -0.15 -17.18
CA ARG A 239 4.44 -0.94 -17.45
C ARG A 239 4.56 -1.42 -18.89
N ASP A 240 3.43 -1.59 -19.60
CA ASP A 240 3.42 -2.03 -20.99
C ASP A 240 3.84 -0.89 -21.94
N TYR A 241 3.95 0.35 -21.44
CA TYR A 241 4.40 1.54 -22.19
C TYR A 241 5.85 1.41 -22.70
N GLU A 242 6.72 0.65 -22.02
CA GLU A 242 8.12 0.46 -22.46
C GLU A 242 8.21 -0.08 -23.90
N ARG A 243 7.19 -0.83 -24.33
CA ARG A 243 7.12 -1.43 -25.67
C ARG A 243 6.37 -0.55 -26.68
N ALA A 244 5.79 0.56 -26.23
CA ALA A 244 4.98 1.47 -27.03
C ALA A 244 5.78 2.72 -27.42
N VAL A 245 5.45 3.31 -28.57
CA VAL A 245 6.06 4.57 -29.04
C VAL A 245 5.30 5.79 -28.49
N SER A 246 4.01 5.62 -28.18
CA SER A 246 3.10 6.63 -27.62
C SER A 246 1.98 5.98 -26.78
N LEU A 247 1.23 6.78 -26.00
CA LEU A 247 0.01 6.27 -25.33
C LEU A 247 -1.06 5.82 -26.33
N GLN A 248 -1.15 6.47 -27.48
CA GLN A 248 -2.05 6.06 -28.55
C GLN A 248 -1.73 4.65 -29.04
N ASP A 249 -0.44 4.30 -29.21
CA ASP A 249 -0.03 2.94 -29.58
C ASP A 249 -0.35 1.92 -28.49
N LEU A 250 -0.18 2.31 -27.22
CA LEU A 250 -0.52 1.47 -26.07
C LEU A 250 -2.01 1.13 -26.04
N ILE A 251 -2.88 2.14 -26.20
CA ILE A 251 -4.34 1.96 -26.25
C ILE A 251 -4.73 1.19 -27.50
N THR A 252 -4.18 1.51 -28.67
CA THR A 252 -4.46 0.78 -29.92
C THR A 252 -4.09 -0.69 -29.78
N SER A 253 -2.93 -0.99 -29.20
CA SER A 253 -2.50 -2.36 -28.93
C SER A 253 -3.40 -3.06 -27.92
N PHE A 254 -3.89 -2.36 -26.89
CA PHE A 254 -4.89 -2.88 -25.96
C PHE A 254 -6.18 -3.26 -26.71
N LEU A 255 -6.75 -2.35 -27.50
CA LEU A 255 -8.01 -2.54 -28.21
C LEU A 255 -7.90 -3.65 -29.27
N VAL A 256 -6.89 -3.58 -30.13
CA VAL A 256 -6.78 -4.41 -31.35
C VAL A 256 -6.01 -5.71 -31.11
N ASN A 257 -4.85 -5.63 -30.45
CA ASN A 257 -3.93 -6.77 -30.37
C ASN A 257 -4.23 -7.66 -29.17
N ARG A 258 -4.37 -7.05 -27.99
CA ARG A 258 -4.55 -7.76 -26.71
C ARG A 258 -5.96 -8.31 -26.57
N TRP A 259 -6.97 -7.45 -26.74
CA TRP A 259 -8.36 -7.80 -26.48
C TRP A 259 -9.21 -8.02 -27.72
N LYS A 260 -8.73 -7.63 -28.91
CA LYS A 260 -9.41 -7.81 -30.20
C LYS A 260 -10.86 -7.35 -30.16
N ILE A 261 -11.06 -6.15 -29.61
CA ILE A 261 -12.36 -5.53 -29.46
C ILE A 261 -12.99 -5.35 -30.86
N PRO A 262 -14.21 -5.86 -31.09
CA PRO A 262 -14.91 -5.64 -32.35
C PRO A 262 -15.05 -4.14 -32.64
N ASN A 263 -14.69 -3.73 -33.86
CA ASN A 263 -14.61 -2.32 -34.29
C ASN A 263 -13.62 -1.45 -33.46
N GLY A 264 -12.74 -2.08 -32.69
CA GLY A 264 -11.76 -1.42 -31.84
C GLY A 264 -10.78 -0.57 -32.65
N ASN A 265 -10.91 0.74 -32.56
CA ASN A 265 -9.99 1.71 -33.13
C ASN A 265 -9.87 2.91 -32.20
N PHE A 266 -8.73 3.59 -32.27
CA PHE A 266 -8.40 4.66 -31.33
C PHE A 266 -9.37 5.85 -31.42
N GLU A 267 -9.72 6.31 -32.62
CA GLU A 267 -10.57 7.49 -32.78
C GLU A 267 -11.97 7.28 -32.20
N THR A 268 -12.62 6.15 -32.51
CA THR A 268 -13.93 5.82 -31.91
C THR A 268 -13.82 5.65 -30.39
N PHE A 269 -12.70 5.12 -29.87
CA PHE A 269 -12.49 4.99 -28.44
C PHE A 269 -12.45 6.36 -27.74
N ILE A 270 -11.75 7.34 -28.32
CA ILE A 270 -11.69 8.71 -27.78
C ILE A 270 -13.07 9.34 -27.76
N GLU A 271 -13.86 9.20 -28.83
CA GLU A 271 -15.22 9.72 -28.86
C GLU A 271 -16.11 9.12 -27.77
N ILE A 272 -16.04 7.78 -27.57
CA ILE A 272 -16.81 7.10 -26.51
C ILE A 272 -16.35 7.56 -25.12
N LEU A 273 -15.06 7.82 -24.93
CA LEU A 273 -14.50 8.37 -23.69
C LEU A 273 -15.00 9.79 -23.42
N GLN A 274 -14.97 10.67 -24.42
CA GLN A 274 -15.44 12.06 -24.33
C GLN A 274 -16.96 12.16 -24.17
N MET A 275 -17.71 11.12 -24.54
CA MET A 275 -19.15 11.00 -24.24
C MET A 275 -19.44 10.50 -22.82
N GLY A 276 -18.42 10.14 -22.04
CA GLY A 276 -18.58 9.72 -20.64
C GLY A 276 -18.97 8.26 -20.42
N TYR A 277 -18.97 7.41 -21.45
CA TYR A 277 -19.30 5.99 -21.30
C TYR A 277 -18.15 5.14 -20.75
N VAL A 278 -16.93 5.68 -20.70
CA VAL A 278 -15.73 4.95 -20.30
C VAL A 278 -15.07 5.66 -19.12
N VAL A 279 -14.65 4.88 -18.12
CA VAL A 279 -13.66 5.32 -17.13
C VAL A 279 -12.32 4.67 -17.46
N LEU A 280 -11.30 5.51 -17.66
CA LEU A 280 -9.96 5.06 -18.05
C LEU A 280 -9.04 5.01 -16.84
N ILE A 281 -8.56 3.82 -16.50
CA ILE A 281 -7.75 3.56 -15.32
C ILE A 281 -6.32 3.22 -15.76
N PHE A 282 -5.38 4.09 -15.42
CA PHE A 282 -3.96 3.88 -15.65
C PHE A 282 -3.27 3.40 -14.37
N ASP A 283 -2.87 2.13 -14.35
CA ASP A 283 -2.21 1.54 -13.18
C ASP A 283 -0.68 1.54 -13.34
N GLY A 284 0.01 2.08 -12.33
CA GLY A 284 1.46 2.02 -12.19
C GLY A 284 2.23 3.13 -12.90
N PHE A 285 1.87 4.40 -12.70
CA PHE A 285 2.61 5.54 -13.27
C PHE A 285 4.09 5.54 -12.85
N ASP A 286 4.39 5.05 -11.65
CA ASP A 286 5.74 4.86 -11.16
C ASP A 286 6.57 3.85 -11.98
N GLU A 287 5.92 2.92 -12.67
CA GLU A 287 6.58 1.85 -13.42
C GLU A 287 7.12 2.34 -14.78
N ILE A 288 6.66 3.49 -15.28
CA ILE A 288 7.15 4.11 -16.53
C ILE A 288 8.62 4.54 -16.40
N ALA A 289 9.05 4.95 -15.21
CA ALA A 289 10.31 5.66 -15.01
C ALA A 289 11.56 4.78 -14.93
N ARG A 290 11.44 3.45 -14.98
CA ARG A 290 12.60 2.54 -14.81
C ARG A 290 13.74 2.77 -15.82
N ARG A 291 13.51 3.54 -16.91
CA ARG A 291 14.52 3.85 -17.94
C ARG A 291 14.48 5.28 -18.49
N VAL A 292 13.70 6.18 -17.89
CA VAL A 292 13.39 7.45 -18.54
C VAL A 292 13.57 8.66 -17.63
N ASP A 293 14.11 9.72 -18.24
CA ASP A 293 14.42 10.98 -17.60
C ASP A 293 13.17 11.76 -17.16
N TYR A 294 13.38 12.82 -16.38
CA TYR A 294 12.32 13.73 -15.93
C TYR A 294 11.47 14.26 -17.10
N THR A 295 12.11 14.58 -18.23
CA THR A 295 11.46 15.05 -19.46
C THR A 295 10.40 14.09 -19.96
N THR A 296 10.70 12.79 -19.95
CA THR A 296 9.77 11.79 -20.47
C THR A 296 8.65 11.48 -19.49
N LYS A 297 8.90 11.51 -18.17
CA LYS A 297 7.81 11.41 -17.16
C LYS A 297 6.74 12.47 -17.41
N TYR A 298 7.19 13.72 -17.60
CA TYR A 298 6.30 14.84 -17.90
C TYR A 298 5.60 14.66 -19.24
N LYS A 299 6.31 14.19 -20.26
CA LYS A 299 5.72 13.91 -21.59
C LYS A 299 4.59 12.88 -21.48
N VAL A 300 4.80 11.75 -20.80
CA VAL A 300 3.76 10.72 -20.69
C VAL A 300 2.59 11.22 -19.86
N PHE A 301 2.85 11.91 -18.76
CA PHE A 301 1.76 12.50 -17.98
C PHE A 301 0.94 13.50 -18.80
N ALA A 302 1.59 14.38 -19.55
CA ALA A 302 0.92 15.32 -20.44
C ALA A 302 0.11 14.61 -21.54
N GLU A 303 0.51 13.41 -21.98
CA GLU A 303 -0.33 12.57 -22.84
C GLU A 303 -1.53 11.97 -22.08
N ILE A 304 -1.37 11.54 -20.82
CA ILE A 304 -2.47 11.03 -19.97
C ILE A 304 -3.52 12.14 -19.75
N SER A 305 -3.08 13.36 -19.42
CA SER A 305 -3.98 14.48 -19.15
C SER A 305 -4.86 14.87 -20.34
N LYS A 306 -4.45 14.57 -21.58
CA LYS A 306 -5.26 14.84 -22.78
C LYS A 306 -6.53 14.00 -22.86
N PHE A 307 -6.57 12.89 -22.14
CA PHE A 307 -7.75 12.04 -22.11
C PHE A 307 -8.79 12.53 -21.09
N ALA A 308 -8.45 13.49 -20.21
CA ALA A 308 -9.34 14.04 -19.20
C ALA A 308 -9.96 15.36 -19.70
N ASP A 309 -11.29 15.42 -19.65
CA ASP A 309 -12.13 16.57 -19.94
C ASP A 309 -13.38 16.54 -19.04
N TYR A 310 -14.28 17.51 -19.17
CA TYR A 310 -15.47 17.63 -18.31
C TYR A 310 -16.41 16.40 -18.33
N HIS A 311 -16.34 15.57 -19.36
CA HIS A 311 -17.23 14.42 -19.55
C HIS A 311 -16.54 13.07 -19.36
N SER A 312 -15.21 13.03 -19.39
CA SER A 312 -14.41 11.81 -19.23
C SER A 312 -13.86 11.68 -17.81
N LYS A 313 -13.68 10.43 -17.38
CA LYS A 313 -13.18 10.09 -16.04
C LYS A 313 -11.88 9.32 -16.14
N ILE A 314 -10.85 9.83 -15.48
CA ILE A 314 -9.53 9.20 -15.44
C ILE A 314 -9.09 8.92 -14.02
N ILE A 315 -8.56 7.72 -13.81
CA ILE A 315 -7.91 7.32 -12.56
C ILE A 315 -6.46 6.95 -12.86
N VAL A 316 -5.51 7.52 -12.14
CA VAL A 316 -4.09 7.18 -12.25
C VAL A 316 -3.59 6.66 -10.90
N THR A 317 -2.88 5.53 -10.88
CA THR A 317 -2.21 5.07 -9.65
C THR A 317 -0.73 5.43 -9.67
N CYS A 318 -0.18 5.84 -8.53
CA CYS A 318 1.24 6.16 -8.41
C CYS A 318 1.79 5.85 -7.01
N ARG A 319 3.11 5.62 -6.89
CA ARG A 319 3.80 5.60 -5.60
C ARG A 319 4.07 7.02 -5.12
N LYS A 320 3.88 7.26 -3.82
CA LYS A 320 4.24 8.53 -3.17
C LYS A 320 5.73 8.89 -3.40
N ASN A 321 6.60 7.88 -3.33
CA ASN A 321 8.06 8.04 -3.40
C ASN A 321 8.62 8.27 -4.80
N PHE A 322 7.73 8.28 -5.79
CA PHE A 322 8.11 8.54 -7.17
C PHE A 322 8.59 9.99 -7.37
N PHE A 323 8.01 10.93 -6.62
CA PHE A 323 8.38 12.34 -6.61
C PHE A 323 9.40 12.59 -5.51
N ASN A 324 10.43 13.39 -5.79
CA ASN A 324 11.41 13.74 -4.76
C ASN A 324 10.86 14.86 -3.86
N HIS A 325 10.03 15.76 -4.39
CA HIS A 325 9.47 16.89 -3.66
C HIS A 325 7.98 17.03 -3.97
N ARG A 326 7.22 17.57 -3.02
CA ARG A 326 5.79 17.84 -3.22
C ARG A 326 5.53 18.79 -4.40
N GLU A 327 6.41 19.75 -4.62
CA GLU A 327 6.37 20.64 -5.79
C GLU A 327 6.44 19.89 -7.12
N GLU A 328 7.16 18.76 -7.18
CA GLU A 328 7.27 17.93 -8.38
C GLU A 328 5.93 17.25 -8.69
N PHE A 329 5.26 16.73 -7.64
CA PHE A 329 3.91 16.19 -7.74
C PHE A 329 2.92 17.27 -8.17
N GLU A 330 2.92 18.45 -7.54
CA GLU A 330 2.02 19.55 -7.89
C GLU A 330 2.23 20.02 -9.33
N LYS A 331 3.49 20.14 -9.77
CA LYS A 331 3.81 20.49 -11.17
C LYS A 331 3.21 19.52 -12.17
N ILE A 332 3.17 18.23 -11.83
CA ILE A 332 2.64 17.18 -12.69
C ILE A 332 1.11 17.13 -12.54
N PHE A 333 0.57 16.84 -11.36
CA PHE A 333 -0.86 16.51 -11.17
C PHE A 333 -1.78 17.71 -10.93
N LYS A 334 -1.26 18.90 -10.61
CA LYS A 334 -2.06 20.09 -10.27
C LYS A 334 -1.83 21.28 -11.21
N SER A 335 -0.69 21.35 -11.89
CA SER A 335 -0.36 22.55 -12.68
C SER A 335 0.21 22.27 -14.07
N THR A 336 0.10 21.04 -14.59
CA THR A 336 0.57 20.72 -15.96
C THR A 336 -0.27 21.50 -16.97
N PRO A 337 0.29 22.47 -17.71
CA PRO A 337 -0.39 23.08 -18.83
C PRO A 337 -0.50 22.03 -19.93
N LEU A 338 -1.69 21.85 -20.50
CA LEU A 338 -1.87 21.11 -21.75
C LEU A 338 -1.05 21.83 -22.83
N HIS A 339 0.18 21.38 -23.09
CA HIS A 339 0.99 21.99 -24.13
C HIS A 339 0.32 21.80 -25.49
N TYR A 340 0.19 22.93 -26.21
CA TYR A 340 -0.21 23.12 -27.62
C TYR A 340 -1.61 23.63 -27.97
N GLU A 341 -2.39 24.19 -27.04
CA GLU A 341 -3.54 25.01 -27.45
C GLU A 341 -3.68 26.29 -26.60
N PRO A 342 -3.62 27.48 -27.22
CA PRO A 342 -3.92 28.72 -26.52
C PRO A 342 -5.40 28.67 -26.13
N ASN A 343 -5.69 28.55 -24.83
CA ASN A 343 -7.01 28.62 -24.13
C ASN A 343 -7.54 27.33 -23.46
N LEU A 344 -6.73 26.29 -23.22
CA LEU A 344 -7.17 25.12 -22.43
C LEU A 344 -6.78 25.22 -20.94
N SER A 345 -7.73 24.90 -20.06
CA SER A 345 -7.58 24.82 -18.60
C SER A 345 -6.66 23.66 -18.19
N SER A 346 -5.93 23.80 -17.07
CA SER A 346 -5.28 22.65 -16.44
C SER A 346 -6.34 21.65 -15.97
N VAL A 347 -6.01 20.36 -16.05
CA VAL A 347 -6.80 19.32 -15.40
C VAL A 347 -6.18 19.05 -14.04
N ASP A 348 -6.89 19.40 -12.98
CA ASP A 348 -6.45 19.17 -11.61
C ASP A 348 -6.90 17.77 -11.19
N PHE A 349 -5.95 16.91 -10.82
CA PHE A 349 -6.27 15.56 -10.35
C PHE A 349 -6.66 15.60 -8.88
N VAL A 350 -7.85 15.10 -8.53
CA VAL A 350 -8.23 14.85 -7.13
C VAL A 350 -7.27 13.84 -6.53
N GLU A 351 -6.73 14.11 -5.35
CA GLU A 351 -5.76 13.25 -4.71
C GLU A 351 -6.43 12.40 -3.63
N VAL A 352 -6.21 11.10 -3.72
CA VAL A 352 -6.63 10.12 -2.73
C VAL A 352 -5.42 9.30 -2.32
N GLU A 353 -5.09 9.27 -1.04
CA GLU A 353 -3.99 8.45 -0.50
C GLU A 353 -4.56 7.25 0.25
N ILE A 354 -4.08 6.05 -0.08
CA ILE A 354 -4.43 4.80 0.61
C ILE A 354 -3.72 4.77 1.97
N GLU A 355 -4.49 4.58 3.04
CA GLU A 355 -3.99 4.39 4.40
C GLU A 355 -3.55 2.93 4.64
N LYS A 356 -2.74 2.74 5.68
CA LYS A 356 -2.44 1.42 6.24
C LYS A 356 -3.73 0.70 6.66
N LEU A 357 -3.71 -0.62 6.60
CA LEU A 357 -4.83 -1.43 7.11
C LEU A 357 -5.01 -1.16 8.61
N ASN A 358 -6.25 -0.93 9.00
CA ASN A 358 -6.64 -0.92 10.41
C ASN A 358 -6.79 -2.35 10.94
N GLU A 359 -7.03 -2.49 12.25
CA GLU A 359 -7.13 -3.81 12.88
C GLU A 359 -8.28 -4.64 12.31
N ASP A 360 -9.46 -4.04 12.09
CA ASP A 360 -10.63 -4.72 11.53
C ASP A 360 -10.35 -5.29 10.14
N GLN A 361 -9.72 -4.51 9.25
CA GLN A 361 -9.31 -4.95 7.91
C GLN A 361 -8.27 -6.07 7.96
N ILE A 362 -7.34 -6.04 8.93
CA ILE A 362 -6.37 -7.13 9.13
C ILE A 362 -7.10 -8.41 9.56
N TYR A 363 -8.03 -8.31 10.52
CA TYR A 363 -8.83 -9.44 10.98
C TYR A 363 -9.66 -10.03 9.84
N ASP A 364 -10.43 -9.21 9.13
CA ASP A 364 -11.22 -9.64 7.98
C ASP A 364 -10.35 -10.34 6.94
N TYR A 365 -9.11 -9.86 6.74
CA TYR A 365 -8.17 -10.46 5.78
C TYR A 365 -7.79 -11.85 6.23
N ILE A 366 -7.38 -12.01 7.49
CA ILE A 366 -7.00 -13.31 8.05
C ILE A 366 -8.20 -14.28 8.02
N TYR A 367 -9.39 -13.81 8.40
CA TYR A 367 -10.63 -14.62 8.34
C TYR A 367 -10.96 -15.09 6.93
N SER A 368 -10.68 -14.28 5.89
CA SER A 368 -10.87 -14.73 4.52
C SER A 368 -10.02 -15.97 4.15
N TYR A 369 -8.94 -16.25 4.90
CA TYR A 369 -8.06 -17.42 4.73
C TYR A 369 -8.38 -18.58 5.69
N GLU A 370 -9.50 -18.55 6.40
CA GLU A 370 -9.89 -19.55 7.42
C GLU A 370 -9.74 -20.99 6.91
N ASP A 371 -10.30 -21.32 5.73
CA ASP A 371 -10.21 -22.67 5.15
C ASP A 371 -8.76 -23.12 4.93
N ILE A 372 -7.90 -22.19 4.49
CA ILE A 372 -6.49 -22.46 4.21
C ILE A 372 -5.74 -22.66 5.52
N LEU A 373 -5.97 -21.81 6.52
CA LEU A 373 -5.35 -21.91 7.84
C LEU A 373 -5.75 -23.22 8.53
N LYS A 374 -7.04 -23.58 8.50
CA LYS A 374 -7.55 -24.85 9.03
C LYS A 374 -6.91 -26.06 8.35
N SER A 375 -6.73 -26.02 7.03
CA SER A 375 -6.05 -27.09 6.29
C SER A 375 -4.58 -27.27 6.71
N LYS A 376 -3.96 -26.21 7.26
CA LYS A 376 -2.60 -26.22 7.79
C LYS A 376 -2.54 -26.43 9.31
N GLY A 377 -3.67 -26.71 9.96
CA GLY A 377 -3.75 -27.01 11.39
C GLY A 377 -3.85 -25.79 12.32
N TYR A 378 -4.31 -24.64 11.81
CA TYR A 378 -4.53 -23.42 12.58
C TYR A 378 -6.01 -23.04 12.63
N GLU A 379 -6.52 -22.76 13.84
CA GLU A 379 -7.68 -21.90 13.99
C GLU A 379 -7.24 -20.43 13.83
N VAL A 380 -8.18 -19.57 13.40
CA VAL A 380 -7.87 -18.17 13.06
C VAL A 380 -7.42 -17.39 14.29
N GLU A 381 -8.07 -17.60 15.43
CA GLU A 381 -7.74 -16.96 16.70
C GLU A 381 -6.36 -17.36 17.20
N ASP A 382 -5.99 -18.64 17.07
CA ASP A 382 -4.66 -19.13 17.41
C ASP A 382 -3.59 -18.49 16.52
N PHE A 383 -3.86 -18.36 15.22
CA PHE A 383 -2.96 -17.68 14.28
C PHE A 383 -2.73 -16.22 14.67
N ILE A 384 -3.79 -15.49 15.00
CA ILE A 384 -3.73 -14.09 15.46
C ILE A 384 -2.91 -13.98 16.74
N HIS A 385 -3.14 -14.87 17.71
CA HIS A 385 -2.36 -14.90 18.94
C HIS A 385 -0.87 -15.14 18.68
N VAL A 386 -0.54 -16.07 17.79
CA VAL A 386 0.84 -16.33 17.38
C VAL A 386 1.43 -15.09 16.69
N MET A 387 0.71 -14.48 15.74
CA MET A 387 1.16 -13.27 15.04
C MET A 387 1.45 -12.12 16.02
N ASN A 388 0.54 -11.86 16.96
CA ASN A 388 0.68 -10.78 17.95
C ASN A 388 1.76 -11.08 19.01
N SER A 389 2.16 -12.34 19.18
CA SER A 389 3.27 -12.72 20.06
C SER A 389 4.66 -12.46 19.44
N ILE A 390 4.73 -12.24 18.12
CA ILE A 390 5.98 -11.99 17.39
C ILE A 390 6.26 -10.50 17.33
N HIS A 391 7.49 -10.11 17.69
CA HIS A 391 7.94 -8.72 17.74
C HIS A 391 7.70 -7.95 16.44
N ASP A 392 7.11 -6.76 16.53
CA ASP A 392 6.76 -5.83 15.43
C ASP A 392 5.85 -6.39 14.32
N LEU A 393 5.36 -7.63 14.45
CA LEU A 393 4.65 -8.27 13.34
C LEU A 393 3.28 -7.67 13.09
N SER A 394 2.59 -7.22 14.15
CA SER A 394 1.28 -6.56 14.04
C SER A 394 1.36 -5.20 13.32
N ASP A 395 2.45 -4.43 13.46
CA ASP A 395 2.61 -3.19 12.65
C ASP A 395 2.94 -3.52 11.20
N LEU A 396 3.74 -4.56 10.97
CA LEU A 396 4.07 -5.04 9.63
C LEU A 396 2.84 -5.56 8.87
N ALA A 397 1.92 -6.22 9.58
CA ALA A 397 0.65 -6.71 9.08
C ALA A 397 -0.27 -5.60 8.54
N LYS A 398 -0.05 -4.33 8.93
CA LYS A 398 -0.82 -3.20 8.39
C LYS A 398 -0.61 -2.95 6.90
N ARG A 399 0.36 -3.60 6.25
CA ARG A 399 0.55 -3.55 4.80
C ARG A 399 0.01 -4.84 4.15
N PRO A 400 -0.94 -4.79 3.19
CA PRO A 400 -1.57 -5.99 2.62
C PRO A 400 -0.59 -7.03 2.06
N VAL A 401 0.46 -6.59 1.35
CA VAL A 401 1.47 -7.51 0.80
C VAL A 401 2.21 -8.28 1.90
N LEU A 402 2.45 -7.62 3.04
CA LEU A 402 3.16 -8.20 4.18
C LEU A 402 2.26 -9.17 4.93
N LEU A 403 1.00 -8.79 5.13
CA LEU A 403 0.01 -9.66 5.75
C LEU A 403 -0.18 -10.96 4.97
N ASN A 404 -0.24 -10.91 3.63
CA ASN A 404 -0.32 -12.13 2.82
C ASN A 404 0.92 -13.03 3.02
N VAL A 405 2.11 -12.46 3.05
CA VAL A 405 3.35 -13.23 3.31
C VAL A 405 3.34 -13.85 4.71
N ILE A 406 2.84 -13.12 5.71
CA ILE A 406 2.71 -13.63 7.09
C ILE A 406 1.77 -14.84 7.14
N ILE A 407 0.58 -14.75 6.52
CA ILE A 407 -0.41 -15.83 6.42
C ILE A 407 0.14 -17.06 5.68
N GLU A 408 0.93 -16.85 4.64
CA GLU A 408 1.54 -17.96 3.90
C GLU A 408 2.66 -18.64 4.68
N THR A 409 3.48 -17.86 5.41
CA THR A 409 4.76 -18.29 5.98
C THR A 409 4.65 -18.85 7.39
N ILE A 410 3.89 -18.23 8.29
CA ILE A 410 3.76 -18.67 9.70
C ILE A 410 3.38 -20.16 9.79
N PRO A 411 2.36 -20.65 9.06
CA PRO A 411 1.97 -22.04 9.18
C PRO A 411 3.04 -23.01 8.68
N GLN A 412 3.86 -22.60 7.69
CA GLN A 412 4.96 -23.43 7.18
C GLN A 412 6.09 -23.54 8.20
N LEU A 413 6.49 -22.43 8.82
CA LEU A 413 7.63 -22.40 9.74
C LEU A 413 7.40 -23.25 11.00
N VAL A 414 6.18 -23.29 11.53
CA VAL A 414 5.87 -24.13 12.71
C VAL A 414 5.94 -25.63 12.40
N ILE A 415 5.60 -26.02 11.17
CA ILE A 415 5.70 -27.41 10.72
C ILE A 415 7.17 -27.82 10.56
N GLU A 416 8.03 -26.90 10.11
CA GLU A 416 9.44 -27.19 9.81
C GLU A 416 10.39 -27.06 11.02
N GLU A 417 10.17 -26.10 11.93
CA GLU A 417 11.12 -25.76 13.01
C GLU A 417 10.59 -25.95 14.45
N GLY A 418 9.32 -26.33 14.63
CA GLY A 418 8.68 -26.46 15.96
C GLY A 418 8.02 -25.17 16.45
N THR A 419 7.76 -25.05 17.76
CA THR A 419 6.84 -24.05 18.34
C THR A 419 7.36 -22.61 18.42
N LYS A 420 8.65 -22.31 18.14
CA LYS A 420 9.17 -20.94 18.22
C LYS A 420 9.34 -20.34 16.83
N ILE A 421 8.34 -19.56 16.42
CA ILE A 421 8.44 -18.73 15.21
C ILE A 421 9.41 -17.58 15.50
N ASN A 422 10.41 -17.43 14.63
CA ASN A 422 11.46 -16.43 14.78
C ASN A 422 11.27 -15.33 13.72
N ALA A 423 11.36 -14.07 14.16
CA ALA A 423 11.03 -12.92 13.32
C ALA A 423 12.00 -12.81 12.14
N ALA A 424 13.28 -13.14 12.31
CA ALA A 424 14.27 -13.05 11.25
C ALA A 424 13.94 -13.92 10.02
N LEU A 425 13.32 -15.09 10.22
CA LEU A 425 12.85 -15.94 9.10
C LEU A 425 11.74 -15.28 8.29
N LEU A 426 10.80 -14.61 8.96
CA LEU A 426 9.72 -13.89 8.29
C LEU A 426 10.28 -12.74 7.45
N TYR A 427 11.21 -11.96 8.01
CA TYR A 427 11.88 -10.88 7.29
C TYR A 427 12.75 -11.42 6.14
N GLU A 428 13.39 -12.57 6.30
CA GLU A 428 14.13 -13.21 5.21
C GLU A 428 13.22 -13.62 4.05
N LYS A 429 12.14 -14.35 4.34
CA LYS A 429 11.16 -14.77 3.32
C LYS A 429 10.56 -13.57 2.61
N TYR A 430 10.19 -12.54 3.37
CA TYR A 430 9.63 -11.32 2.81
C TYR A 430 10.63 -10.59 1.91
N THR A 431 11.85 -10.37 2.37
CA THR A 431 12.88 -9.66 1.60
C THR A 431 13.26 -10.43 0.33
N GLY A 432 13.25 -11.76 0.37
CA GLY A 432 13.38 -12.62 -0.81
C GLY A 432 12.21 -12.47 -1.79
N PHE A 433 10.97 -12.62 -1.32
CA PHE A 433 9.76 -12.45 -2.15
C PHE A 433 9.71 -11.10 -2.85
N TRP A 434 10.09 -10.03 -2.15
CA TRP A 434 10.14 -8.70 -2.74
C TRP A 434 11.14 -8.64 -3.89
N LEU A 435 12.36 -9.13 -3.69
CA LEU A 435 13.39 -9.13 -4.74
C LEU A 435 12.98 -9.96 -5.95
N ASP A 436 12.43 -11.15 -5.75
CA ASP A 436 11.94 -12.02 -6.84
C ASP A 436 10.85 -11.33 -7.66
N ARG A 437 9.93 -10.63 -6.98
CA ARG A 437 8.87 -9.86 -7.66
C ARG A 437 9.44 -8.71 -8.46
N GLU A 438 10.44 -8.00 -7.97
CA GLU A 438 11.07 -6.90 -8.71
C GLU A 438 11.85 -7.41 -9.93
N ASP A 439 12.54 -8.54 -9.82
CA ASP A 439 13.18 -9.19 -10.98
C ASP A 439 12.16 -9.65 -12.04
N SER A 440 10.96 -10.05 -11.61
CA SER A 440 9.89 -10.44 -12.54
C SER A 440 9.35 -9.27 -13.40
N LYS A 441 9.58 -8.01 -12.97
CA LYS A 441 9.08 -6.81 -13.65
C LYS A 441 9.96 -6.32 -14.82
N GLY A 442 11.12 -6.94 -15.06
CA GLY A 442 11.99 -6.61 -16.20
C GLY A 442 13.47 -6.56 -15.85
N LYS A 443 14.32 -6.17 -16.81
CA LYS A 443 15.78 -6.09 -16.60
C LYS A 443 16.15 -4.81 -15.85
N THR A 444 16.48 -4.94 -14.57
CA THR A 444 17.17 -3.90 -13.77
C THR A 444 18.67 -3.90 -14.05
N LEU A 445 19.34 -2.75 -13.89
CA LEU A 445 20.79 -2.63 -14.07
C LEU A 445 21.55 -3.32 -12.94
N ILE A 446 20.96 -3.31 -11.74
CA ILE A 446 21.51 -3.92 -10.53
C ILE A 446 20.85 -5.28 -10.30
N LYS A 447 21.63 -6.32 -10.00
CA LYS A 447 21.08 -7.64 -9.63
C LYS A 447 20.48 -7.62 -8.24
N SER A 448 19.47 -8.46 -7.96
CA SER A 448 18.83 -8.58 -6.65
C SER A 448 19.79 -8.79 -5.49
N GLU A 449 20.81 -9.63 -5.67
CA GLU A 449 21.85 -9.85 -4.64
C GLU A 449 22.61 -8.56 -4.30
N GLN A 450 22.96 -7.76 -5.32
CA GLN A 450 23.66 -6.49 -5.11
C GLN A 450 22.75 -5.44 -4.46
N LYS A 451 21.46 -5.39 -4.82
CA LYS A 451 20.47 -4.53 -4.17
C LYS A 451 20.32 -4.88 -2.68
N MET A 452 20.30 -6.18 -2.37
CA MET A 452 20.24 -6.67 -1.00
C MET A 452 21.47 -6.25 -0.20
N MET A 453 22.67 -6.45 -0.75
CA MET A 453 23.91 -6.07 -0.07
C MET A 453 24.03 -4.55 0.13
N PHE A 454 23.63 -3.76 -0.87
CA PHE A 454 23.56 -2.30 -0.73
C PHE A 454 22.55 -1.89 0.36
N SER A 455 21.36 -2.50 0.39
CA SER A 455 20.34 -2.19 1.40
C SER A 455 20.82 -2.50 2.82
N LYS A 456 21.58 -3.60 2.99
CA LYS A 456 22.24 -3.96 4.26
C LYS A 456 23.25 -2.93 4.70
N GLU A 457 24.13 -2.51 3.82
CA GLU A 457 25.13 -1.49 4.15
C GLU A 457 24.49 -0.13 4.43
N LEU A 458 23.51 0.28 3.62
CA LEU A 458 22.79 1.53 3.82
C LEU A 458 22.04 1.54 5.16
N ALA A 459 21.33 0.45 5.50
CA ALA A 459 20.66 0.29 6.78
C ALA A 459 21.64 0.44 7.94
N TRP A 460 22.77 -0.27 7.88
CA TRP A 460 23.80 -0.18 8.92
C TRP A 460 24.40 1.24 9.01
N LYS A 461 24.70 1.90 7.88
CA LYS A 461 25.21 3.29 7.88
C LYS A 461 24.21 4.26 8.52
N MET A 462 22.92 4.11 8.22
CA MET A 462 21.84 4.91 8.79
C MET A 462 21.70 4.65 10.30
N PHE A 463 21.71 3.38 10.71
CA PHE A 463 21.71 2.97 12.12
C PHE A 463 22.93 3.51 12.89
N ASN A 464 24.13 3.34 12.36
CA ASN A 464 25.38 3.71 13.03
C ASN A 464 25.49 5.23 13.23
N LYS A 465 24.89 6.02 12.33
CA LYS A 465 24.77 7.49 12.45
C LYS A 465 23.55 7.94 13.27
N ASN A 466 22.74 7.01 13.77
CA ASN A 466 21.48 7.27 14.46
C ASN A 466 20.50 8.15 13.64
N THR A 467 20.40 7.86 12.33
CA THR A 467 19.53 8.58 11.39
C THR A 467 18.46 7.66 10.83
N LEU A 468 17.19 8.06 10.91
CA LEU A 468 16.06 7.30 10.37
C LEU A 468 15.81 7.57 8.87
N SER A 469 16.39 8.63 8.31
CA SER A 469 16.26 8.99 6.91
C SER A 469 17.59 9.45 6.31
N ILE A 470 17.70 9.30 4.99
CA ILE A 470 18.80 9.74 4.14
C ILE A 470 18.28 10.77 3.12
N THR A 471 18.90 11.94 3.06
CA THR A 471 18.44 13.04 2.19
C THR A 471 18.54 12.68 0.70
N TYR A 472 17.74 13.33 -0.15
CA TYR A 472 17.72 13.11 -1.61
C TYR A 472 19.10 13.23 -2.26
N ASN A 473 19.95 14.12 -1.74
CA ASN A 473 21.28 14.40 -2.27
C ASN A 473 22.35 13.41 -1.78
N GLN A 474 22.03 12.58 -0.79
CA GLN A 474 22.95 11.59 -0.22
C GLN A 474 22.83 10.23 -0.91
N ILE A 475 21.63 9.80 -1.32
CA ILE A 475 21.44 8.50 -2.03
C ILE A 475 22.39 8.37 -3.24
N PRO A 476 22.48 9.34 -4.17
CA PRO A 476 23.42 9.24 -5.29
C PRO A 476 24.88 9.11 -4.86
N LYS A 477 25.27 9.72 -3.72
CA LYS A 477 26.63 9.62 -3.17
C LYS A 477 26.91 8.24 -2.62
N GLU A 478 25.98 7.67 -1.86
CA GLU A 478 26.09 6.29 -1.34
C GLU A 478 26.12 5.26 -2.47
N VAL A 479 25.27 5.43 -3.49
CA VAL A 479 25.26 4.58 -4.69
C VAL A 479 26.60 4.68 -5.43
N LYS A 480 27.09 5.90 -5.66
CA LYS A 480 28.37 6.15 -6.32
C LYS A 480 29.54 5.48 -5.58
N GLU A 481 29.58 5.64 -4.26
CA GLU A 481 30.62 5.07 -3.40
C GLU A 481 30.57 3.54 -3.40
N TYR A 482 29.39 2.96 -3.18
CA TYR A 482 29.21 1.51 -3.07
C TYR A 482 29.51 0.77 -4.38
N PHE A 483 28.94 1.25 -5.49
CA PHE A 483 29.09 0.63 -6.80
C PHE A 483 30.35 1.09 -7.55
N ASN A 484 31.13 2.01 -6.97
CA ASN A 484 32.33 2.60 -7.57
C ASN A 484 32.09 3.16 -8.97
N ILE A 485 31.00 3.92 -9.14
CA ILE A 485 30.55 4.48 -10.42
C ILE A 485 31.28 5.81 -10.69
N THR A 486 31.75 6.01 -11.91
CA THR A 486 32.46 7.23 -12.31
C THR A 486 31.64 8.16 -13.20
N ALA A 487 30.72 7.63 -14.01
CA ALA A 487 29.84 8.41 -14.90
C ALA A 487 28.59 8.91 -14.16
N PHE A 488 28.15 10.15 -14.45
CA PHE A 488 27.02 10.79 -13.77
C PHE A 488 25.67 10.15 -14.14
N ASP A 489 25.44 9.91 -15.43
CA ASP A 489 24.18 9.31 -15.92
C ASP A 489 23.93 7.91 -15.31
N ASP A 490 24.99 7.12 -15.14
CA ASP A 490 24.90 5.81 -14.48
C ASP A 490 24.52 5.91 -13.01
N VAL A 491 24.95 6.96 -12.30
CA VAL A 491 24.57 7.19 -10.89
C VAL A 491 23.08 7.48 -10.79
N ASP A 492 22.52 8.28 -11.70
CA ASP A 492 21.08 8.58 -11.71
C ASP A 492 20.25 7.33 -12.02
N HIS A 493 20.68 6.53 -13.00
CA HIS A 493 20.03 5.26 -13.31
C HIS A 493 20.08 4.26 -12.14
N PHE A 494 21.24 4.06 -11.52
CA PHE A 494 21.38 3.18 -10.35
C PHE A 494 20.61 3.71 -9.15
N SER A 495 20.61 5.02 -8.92
CA SER A 495 19.84 5.65 -7.84
C SER A 495 18.36 5.46 -8.04
N HIS A 496 17.86 5.55 -9.27
CA HIS A 496 16.47 5.27 -9.58
C HIS A 496 16.12 3.79 -9.39
N ASP A 497 17.00 2.87 -9.83
CA ASP A 497 16.84 1.43 -9.59
C ASP A 497 16.79 1.13 -8.09
N ILE A 498 17.68 1.71 -7.28
CA ILE A 498 17.62 1.60 -5.81
C ILE A 498 16.32 2.22 -5.29
N LYS A 499 15.93 3.45 -5.64
CA LYS A 499 14.69 4.07 -5.12
C LYS A 499 13.42 3.28 -5.46
N SER A 500 13.35 2.70 -6.66
CA SER A 500 12.21 1.93 -7.13
C SER A 500 12.17 0.49 -6.59
N CYS A 501 13.34 -0.09 -6.28
CA CYS A 501 13.50 -1.48 -5.82
C CYS A 501 13.85 -1.62 -4.33
N SER A 502 14.26 -0.57 -3.64
CA SER A 502 14.75 -0.64 -2.27
C SER A 502 13.58 -0.65 -1.30
N PHE A 503 13.85 -1.21 -0.12
CA PHE A 503 13.01 -1.19 1.06
C PHE A 503 12.84 0.24 1.62
N LEU A 504 12.86 1.28 0.77
CA LEU A 504 12.81 2.69 1.13
C LEU A 504 11.51 3.36 0.66
N HIS A 505 11.08 4.37 1.40
CA HIS A 505 10.02 5.31 1.03
C HIS A 505 10.38 6.76 1.36
N ASN A 506 9.64 7.70 0.79
CA ASN A 506 9.83 9.13 0.90
C ASN A 506 9.25 9.62 2.25
N ASP A 507 10.02 10.47 2.93
CA ASP A 507 9.67 11.08 4.22
C ASP A 507 9.38 12.58 4.06
N ASP A 508 8.40 12.92 3.22
CA ASP A 508 7.78 14.24 3.04
C ASP A 508 8.73 15.41 3.37
N ASP A 509 9.74 15.58 2.51
CA ASP A 509 10.84 16.59 2.51
C ASP A 509 12.14 16.27 3.27
N LYS A 510 12.21 15.21 4.08
CA LYS A 510 13.46 14.82 4.78
C LYS A 510 14.38 13.91 3.97
N GLY A 511 13.86 13.26 2.92
CA GLY A 511 14.58 12.30 2.10
C GLY A 511 13.89 10.95 2.05
N TYR A 512 14.67 9.87 2.15
CA TYR A 512 14.20 8.50 2.14
C TYR A 512 14.40 7.82 3.49
N LYS A 513 13.44 7.03 3.95
CA LYS A 513 13.54 6.15 5.12
C LYS A 513 13.19 4.73 4.73
N PHE A 514 13.53 3.74 5.56
CA PHE A 514 13.05 2.38 5.30
C PHE A 514 11.52 2.31 5.44
N ILE A 515 10.88 1.48 4.62
CA ILE A 515 9.42 1.21 4.58
C ILE A 515 8.86 0.92 5.98
N HIS A 516 9.68 0.30 6.82
CA HIS A 516 9.47 0.15 8.26
C HIS A 516 10.81 0.22 8.99
N LYS A 517 10.83 0.75 10.22
CA LYS A 517 12.05 0.85 11.05
C LYS A 517 12.71 -0.53 11.24
N SER A 518 11.91 -1.57 11.44
CA SER A 518 12.39 -2.94 11.62
C SER A 518 13.12 -3.51 10.40
N PHE A 519 12.90 -3.00 9.17
CA PHE A 519 13.75 -3.37 8.03
C PHE A 519 15.18 -2.84 8.19
N MET A 520 15.31 -1.59 8.64
CA MET A 520 16.62 -1.01 8.93
C MET A 520 17.32 -1.81 10.03
N GLU A 521 16.59 -2.20 11.07
CA GLU A 521 17.15 -2.96 12.20
C GLU A 521 17.55 -4.38 11.80
N TYR A 522 16.68 -5.09 11.08
CA TYR A 522 16.96 -6.43 10.52
C TYR A 522 18.17 -6.40 9.58
N PHE A 523 18.22 -5.46 8.65
CA PHE A 523 19.35 -5.34 7.72
C PHE A 523 20.65 -4.92 8.41
N SER A 524 20.57 -4.08 9.45
CA SER A 524 21.73 -3.72 10.27
C SER A 524 22.26 -4.94 11.02
N ALA A 525 21.38 -5.76 11.61
CA ALA A 525 21.75 -7.02 12.25
C ALA A 525 22.44 -7.98 11.27
N GLN A 526 21.89 -8.14 10.07
CA GLN A 526 22.50 -8.97 9.02
C GLN A 526 23.88 -8.44 8.58
N PHE A 527 24.02 -7.12 8.44
CA PHE A 527 25.29 -6.49 8.06
C PHE A 527 26.36 -6.71 9.12
N ILE A 528 26.05 -6.42 10.40
CA ILE A 528 26.96 -6.61 11.53
C ILE A 528 27.44 -8.07 11.58
N LEU A 529 26.52 -9.04 11.49
CA LEU A 529 26.88 -10.46 11.54
C LEU A 529 27.71 -10.90 10.33
N SER A 530 27.38 -10.43 9.13
CA SER A 530 28.14 -10.77 7.90
C SER A 530 29.57 -10.22 7.94
N GLU A 531 29.74 -8.98 8.41
CA GLU A 531 31.07 -8.38 8.58
C GLU A 531 31.87 -9.12 9.66
N LEU A 532 31.25 -9.48 10.79
CA LEU A 532 31.89 -10.28 11.84
C LEU A 532 32.26 -11.68 11.37
N ASP A 533 31.43 -12.31 10.53
CA ASP A 533 31.71 -13.64 9.99
C ASP A 533 32.89 -13.61 9.02
N SER A 534 32.95 -12.60 8.15
CA SER A 534 34.06 -12.43 7.18
C SER A 534 35.38 -11.97 7.83
N LEU A 535 35.32 -11.36 9.01
CA LEU A 535 36.48 -10.87 9.76
C LEU A 535 37.40 -12.00 10.26
N LYS A 536 38.67 -11.94 9.87
CA LYS A 536 39.71 -12.88 10.34
C LYS A 536 40.50 -12.25 11.49
N ILE A 537 40.66 -12.99 12.59
CA ILE A 537 41.43 -12.57 13.78
C ILE A 537 42.90 -12.23 13.41
N SER A 538 43.45 -12.90 12.39
CA SER A 538 44.81 -12.65 11.89
C SER A 538 44.96 -11.37 11.05
N ASP A 539 43.89 -10.64 10.75
CA ASP A 539 43.94 -9.40 9.99
C ASP A 539 44.60 -8.29 10.83
N LYS A 540 45.66 -7.67 10.30
CA LYS A 540 46.36 -6.55 10.95
C LYS A 540 45.42 -5.36 11.22
N LYS A 541 44.33 -5.24 10.46
CA LYS A 541 43.31 -4.19 10.60
C LYS A 541 42.08 -4.64 11.39
N PHE A 542 42.13 -5.80 12.06
CA PHE A 542 40.99 -6.37 12.80
C PHE A 542 40.35 -5.39 13.78
N GLU A 543 41.14 -4.78 14.67
CA GLU A 543 40.63 -3.82 15.68
C GLU A 543 40.01 -2.58 15.02
N MET A 544 40.63 -2.05 13.95
CA MET A 544 40.12 -0.88 13.23
C MET A 544 38.79 -1.19 12.52
N LYS A 545 38.66 -2.38 11.94
CA LYS A 545 37.42 -2.83 11.29
C LYS A 545 36.29 -3.02 12.32
N LEU A 546 36.58 -3.61 13.48
CA LEU A 546 35.60 -3.73 14.56
C LEU A 546 35.11 -2.37 15.06
N LYS A 547 36.02 -1.41 15.27
CA LYS A 547 35.66 -0.03 15.64
C LYS A 547 34.76 0.62 14.60
N ARG A 548 35.04 0.40 13.31
CA ARG A 548 34.16 0.88 12.24
C ARG A 548 32.75 0.31 12.39
N ILE A 549 32.61 -0.99 12.61
CA ILE A 549 31.32 -1.70 12.61
C ILE A 549 30.49 -1.40 13.86
N LEU A 550 31.14 -1.28 15.03
CA LEU A 550 30.49 -1.29 16.35
C LEU A 550 30.73 -0.02 17.18
N GLY A 551 31.39 1.02 16.64
CA GLY A 551 31.92 2.11 17.47
C GLY A 551 31.11 3.40 17.59
N GLU A 552 30.07 3.63 16.76
CA GLU A 552 29.38 4.94 16.75
C GLU A 552 28.10 4.95 17.60
N THR A 553 27.22 3.95 17.43
CA THR A 553 25.93 3.87 18.12
C THR A 553 25.76 2.54 18.85
N LEU A 554 25.11 2.54 20.02
CA LEU A 554 24.81 1.30 20.76
C LEU A 554 23.83 0.42 19.99
N ILE A 555 24.06 -0.90 20.01
CA ILE A 555 23.10 -1.90 19.54
C ILE A 555 21.82 -1.73 20.35
N THR A 556 20.73 -1.37 19.67
CA THR A 556 19.41 -1.25 20.29
C THR A 556 18.83 -2.63 20.54
N ASN A 557 17.80 -2.69 21.38
CA ASN A 557 17.09 -3.92 21.69
C ASN A 557 16.61 -4.63 20.41
N GLU A 558 16.05 -3.90 19.46
CA GLU A 558 15.48 -4.43 18.22
C GLU A 558 16.55 -5.05 17.31
N VAL A 559 17.69 -4.37 17.13
CA VAL A 559 18.84 -4.93 16.40
C VAL A 559 19.38 -6.17 17.14
N GLY A 560 19.48 -6.10 18.47
CA GLY A 560 19.89 -7.21 19.31
C GLY A 560 18.97 -8.44 19.21
N PHE A 561 17.65 -8.23 19.14
CA PHE A 561 16.66 -9.27 18.90
C PHE A 561 16.91 -9.96 17.56
N PHE A 562 17.03 -9.20 16.46
CA PHE A 562 17.33 -9.80 15.15
C PHE A 562 18.68 -10.51 15.11
N ILE A 563 19.71 -10.02 15.80
CA ILE A 563 21.00 -10.69 15.89
C ILE A 563 20.85 -12.06 16.54
N ARG A 564 20.18 -12.14 17.70
CA ARG A 564 19.93 -13.41 18.39
C ARG A 564 19.14 -14.36 17.50
N ASP A 565 18.07 -13.85 16.91
CA ASP A 565 17.17 -14.61 16.06
C ASP A 565 17.92 -15.19 14.83
N LEU A 566 18.76 -14.41 14.15
CA LEU A 566 19.60 -14.86 13.02
C LEU A 566 20.62 -15.93 13.41
N ILE A 567 21.12 -15.91 14.65
CA ILE A 567 22.04 -16.93 15.18
C ILE A 567 21.28 -18.21 15.51
N GLU A 568 20.08 -18.10 16.11
CA GLU A 568 19.24 -19.24 16.48
C GLU A 568 18.85 -20.08 15.25
N VAL A 569 18.52 -19.45 14.12
CA VAL A 569 18.21 -20.11 12.85
C VAL A 569 19.45 -20.59 12.08
N ARG A 570 20.62 -20.59 12.73
CA ARG A 570 21.90 -21.10 12.20
C ARG A 570 22.36 -20.46 10.89
N ARG A 571 21.94 -19.21 10.61
CA ARG A 571 22.43 -18.44 9.46
C ARG A 571 23.87 -18.00 9.62
N PHE A 572 24.28 -17.79 10.87
CA PHE A 572 25.65 -17.48 11.26
C PHE A 572 26.12 -18.47 12.33
N SER A 573 27.39 -18.88 12.28
CA SER A 573 27.92 -19.80 13.28
C SER A 573 28.12 -19.08 14.61
N LYS A 574 27.31 -19.46 15.60
CA LYS A 574 27.46 -19.05 17.00
C LYS A 574 28.89 -19.30 17.49
N GLU A 575 29.44 -20.49 17.20
CA GLU A 575 30.76 -20.90 17.66
C GLU A 575 31.87 -20.05 17.05
N ALA A 576 31.78 -19.74 15.75
CA ALA A 576 32.76 -18.90 15.06
C ALA A 576 32.75 -17.46 15.58
N ILE A 577 31.57 -16.90 15.82
CA ILE A 577 31.42 -15.56 16.40
C ILE A 577 31.94 -15.55 17.84
N ALA A 578 31.51 -16.51 18.67
CA ALA A 578 31.96 -16.64 20.06
C ALA A 578 33.49 -16.74 20.14
N ALA A 579 34.11 -17.55 19.29
CA ALA A 579 35.56 -17.72 19.25
C ALA A 579 36.28 -16.39 18.93
N LYS A 580 35.76 -15.60 17.98
CA LYS A 580 36.32 -14.28 17.65
C LYS A 580 36.20 -13.33 18.82
N LEU A 581 35.00 -13.19 19.38
CA LEU A 581 34.76 -12.27 20.48
C LEU A 581 35.65 -12.62 21.70
N LYS A 582 35.87 -13.91 21.99
CA LYS A 582 36.71 -14.41 23.11
C LYS A 582 38.16 -13.97 23.06
N THR A 583 38.68 -13.64 21.89
CA THR A 583 40.05 -13.16 21.72
C THR A 583 40.21 -11.66 21.91
N ILE A 584 39.10 -10.91 22.01
CA ILE A 584 39.12 -9.45 22.03
C ILE A 584 39.52 -8.95 23.42
N ASN A 585 40.56 -8.13 23.47
CA ASN A 585 40.88 -7.34 24.66
C ASN A 585 40.02 -6.06 24.68
N LEU A 586 38.93 -6.09 25.45
CA LEU A 586 37.97 -4.99 25.59
C LEU A 586 38.62 -3.64 25.93
N LYS A 587 39.73 -3.62 26.69
CA LYS A 587 40.40 -2.38 27.11
C LYS A 587 41.01 -1.56 25.97
N LYS A 588 41.11 -2.12 24.75
CA LYS A 588 41.62 -1.41 23.56
C LYS A 588 40.56 -0.62 22.80
N PHE A 589 39.30 -0.78 23.18
CA PHE A 589 38.16 -0.20 22.50
C PHE A 589 37.59 0.96 23.32
N ASP A 590 37.01 1.93 22.62
CA ASP A 590 36.19 2.95 23.26
C ASP A 590 34.96 2.32 23.93
N LEU A 591 34.28 3.11 24.76
CA LEU A 591 33.18 2.63 25.59
C LEU A 591 32.01 2.08 24.74
N VAL A 592 31.68 2.72 23.62
CA VAL A 592 30.56 2.29 22.76
C VAL A 592 30.87 0.96 22.10
N CYS A 593 32.05 0.81 21.49
CA CYS A 593 32.47 -0.44 20.86
C CYS A 593 32.57 -1.57 21.88
N MET A 594 33.12 -1.29 23.08
CA MET A 594 33.16 -2.25 24.18
C MET A 594 31.76 -2.73 24.58
N LYS A 595 30.83 -1.79 24.81
CA LYS A 595 29.44 -2.05 25.16
C LYS A 595 28.74 -2.90 24.09
N ASN A 596 28.96 -2.61 22.81
CA ASN A 596 28.41 -3.39 21.70
C ASN A 596 29.00 -4.79 21.58
N ILE A 597 30.29 -4.97 21.83
CA ILE A 597 30.90 -6.31 21.89
C ILE A 597 30.23 -7.15 22.98
N ILE A 598 29.95 -6.55 24.15
CA ILE A 598 29.29 -7.25 25.27
C ILE A 598 27.82 -7.55 24.93
N SER A 599 27.12 -6.60 24.31
CA SER A 599 25.77 -6.83 23.79
C SER A 599 25.75 -8.03 22.83
N LEU A 600 26.68 -8.11 21.87
CA LEU A 600 26.80 -9.26 20.97
C LEU A 600 27.05 -10.58 21.71
N TYR A 601 27.92 -10.58 22.72
CA TYR A 601 28.12 -11.76 23.58
C TYR A 601 26.84 -12.23 24.24
N SER A 602 26.01 -11.30 24.72
CA SER A 602 24.73 -11.64 25.35
C SER A 602 23.80 -12.42 24.40
N LYS A 603 23.84 -12.09 23.10
CA LYS A 603 22.99 -12.73 22.07
C LYS A 603 23.43 -14.13 21.70
N LEU A 604 24.61 -14.56 22.15
CA LEU A 604 25.08 -15.93 21.99
C LEU A 604 24.45 -16.87 23.01
N GLY A 605 23.75 -16.38 24.04
CA GLY A 605 23.23 -17.23 25.12
C GLY A 605 24.34 -17.94 25.90
N GLU A 606 25.50 -17.29 26.04
CA GLU A 606 26.58 -17.74 26.91
C GLU A 606 26.55 -16.98 28.25
N ASN A 607 27.18 -17.54 29.28
CA ASN A 607 27.35 -16.83 30.56
C ASN A 607 28.35 -15.67 30.39
N ILE A 608 27.86 -14.44 30.50
CA ILE A 608 28.67 -13.23 30.31
C ILE A 608 29.18 -12.61 31.62
N SER A 609 28.89 -13.22 32.76
CA SER A 609 29.17 -12.64 34.08
C SER A 609 30.65 -12.29 34.27
N ASN A 610 31.56 -13.17 33.84
CA ASN A 610 33.00 -12.96 33.95
C ASN A 610 33.51 -11.78 33.11
N ILE A 611 32.79 -11.43 32.05
CA ILE A 611 33.13 -10.31 31.16
C ILE A 611 32.74 -8.99 31.84
N ILE A 612 31.59 -8.97 32.52
CA ILE A 612 31.02 -7.73 33.06
C ILE A 612 31.45 -7.40 34.50
N ASN A 613 31.92 -8.37 35.30
CA ASN A 613 32.28 -8.14 36.71
C ASN A 613 33.35 -7.05 36.94
N ASN A 614 34.13 -6.70 35.92
CA ASN A 614 35.23 -5.72 35.99
C ASN A 614 34.95 -4.44 35.19
N LEU A 615 33.69 -4.18 34.84
CA LEU A 615 33.31 -3.03 34.03
C LEU A 615 32.49 -2.04 34.85
N ASP A 616 32.92 -0.78 34.82
CA ASP A 616 32.32 0.27 35.64
C ASP A 616 31.03 0.82 35.04
N ASP A 617 30.87 0.80 33.71
CA ASP A 617 29.72 1.39 33.01
C ASP A 617 29.23 0.53 31.84
N LEU A 618 28.01 0.02 31.99
CA LEU A 618 27.22 -0.66 30.96
C LEU A 618 25.88 0.04 30.72
N SER A 619 25.72 1.31 31.10
CA SER A 619 24.47 2.05 30.90
C SER A 619 23.98 2.00 29.45
N GLY A 620 22.68 1.79 29.28
CA GLY A 620 21.97 1.71 28.00
C GLY A 620 22.29 0.48 27.13
N VAL A 621 23.07 -0.48 27.62
CA VAL A 621 23.43 -1.67 26.84
C VAL A 621 22.25 -2.63 26.74
N ASP A 622 22.06 -3.20 25.56
CA ASP A 622 21.15 -4.34 25.39
C ASP A 622 21.84 -5.67 25.75
N LEU A 623 21.48 -6.21 26.92
CA LEU A 623 21.87 -7.53 27.42
C LEU A 623 20.69 -8.51 27.43
N SER A 624 19.65 -8.26 26.61
CA SER A 624 18.50 -9.16 26.49
C SER A 624 18.91 -10.59 26.11
N GLY A 625 18.28 -11.57 26.76
CA GLY A 625 18.59 -12.99 26.61
C GLY A 625 19.89 -13.48 27.25
N ALA A 626 20.62 -12.61 27.96
CA ALA A 626 21.87 -12.99 28.63
C ALA A 626 21.65 -14.03 29.73
N LEU A 627 22.68 -14.87 29.94
CA LEU A 627 22.79 -15.75 31.10
C LEU A 627 23.81 -15.17 32.09
N PHE A 628 23.40 -15.04 33.34
CA PHE A 628 24.25 -14.62 34.44
C PHE A 628 24.28 -15.70 35.50
N GLU A 629 25.46 -16.23 35.80
CA GLU A 629 25.61 -17.26 36.84
C GLU A 629 26.84 -17.05 37.72
N ASN A 630 26.65 -17.28 39.02
CA ASN A 630 27.71 -17.44 40.03
C ASN A 630 28.72 -16.28 40.06
N SER A 631 28.23 -15.04 40.16
CA SER A 631 29.06 -13.85 40.05
C SER A 631 28.67 -12.75 41.03
N ILE A 632 29.58 -11.79 41.19
CA ILE A 632 29.37 -10.59 42.00
C ILE A 632 29.69 -9.37 41.12
N ILE A 633 28.72 -8.51 40.95
CA ILE A 633 28.82 -7.23 40.25
C ILE A 633 28.81 -6.13 41.32
N LYS A 634 29.88 -5.35 41.41
CA LYS A 634 30.05 -4.31 42.43
C LYS A 634 30.23 -2.95 41.79
N ASN A 635 29.58 -1.93 42.34
CA ASN A 635 29.75 -0.53 41.95
C ASN A 635 29.52 -0.27 40.44
N GLY A 636 28.75 -1.14 39.77
CA GLY A 636 28.50 -1.03 38.33
C GLY A 636 27.38 -0.04 38.01
N ASN A 637 27.59 0.81 37.01
CA ASN A 637 26.54 1.62 36.39
C ASN A 637 25.83 0.82 35.30
N LEU A 638 24.58 0.45 35.58
CA LEU A 638 23.66 -0.34 34.75
C LEU A 638 22.37 0.46 34.44
N LEU A 639 22.44 1.79 34.48
CA LEU A 639 21.34 2.70 34.16
C LEU A 639 20.74 2.37 32.78
N GLY A 640 19.43 2.13 32.72
CA GLY A 640 18.70 1.90 31.46
C GLY A 640 19.12 0.63 30.70
N VAL A 641 19.81 -0.31 31.34
CA VAL A 641 20.22 -1.56 30.69
C VAL A 641 19.01 -2.44 30.41
N SER A 642 18.96 -3.01 29.21
CA SER A 642 17.95 -4.01 28.89
C SER A 642 18.45 -5.41 29.26
N PHE A 643 17.77 -6.02 30.21
CA PHE A 643 17.91 -7.42 30.61
C PHE A 643 16.69 -8.24 30.21
N GLN A 644 15.96 -7.84 29.18
CA GLN A 644 14.73 -8.52 28.76
C GLN A 644 15.00 -9.99 28.42
N ASN A 645 14.16 -10.92 28.89
CA ASN A 645 14.34 -12.37 28.74
C ASN A 645 15.66 -12.92 29.31
N ALA A 646 16.36 -12.19 30.19
CA ALA A 646 17.60 -12.66 30.79
C ALA A 646 17.34 -13.66 31.93
N THR A 647 18.33 -14.49 32.23
CA THR A 647 18.29 -15.43 33.36
C THR A 647 19.44 -15.13 34.33
N PHE A 648 19.10 -14.99 35.61
CA PHE A 648 20.03 -14.70 36.69
C PHE A 648 19.98 -15.81 37.74
N ASN A 649 21.12 -16.50 37.92
CA ASN A 649 21.26 -17.60 38.88
C ASN A 649 22.44 -17.35 39.82
N ASN A 650 22.22 -17.28 41.13
CA ASN A 650 23.31 -17.10 42.12
C ASN A 650 24.16 -15.83 41.85
N ILE A 651 23.51 -14.70 41.59
CA ILE A 651 24.17 -13.41 41.31
C ILE A 651 24.06 -12.48 42.50
N LYS A 652 25.10 -11.65 42.73
CA LYS A 652 25.08 -10.58 43.73
C LYS A 652 25.36 -9.23 43.08
N PHE A 653 24.41 -8.32 43.14
CA PHE A 653 24.58 -6.90 42.83
C PHE A 653 24.86 -6.15 44.14
N GLN A 654 25.96 -5.39 44.19
CA GLN A 654 26.37 -4.63 45.36
C GLN A 654 26.69 -3.18 44.98
N ASN A 655 25.97 -2.21 45.55
CA ASN A 655 26.14 -0.78 45.26
C ASN A 655 26.00 -0.47 43.75
N CYS A 656 25.08 -1.13 43.04
CA CYS A 656 24.87 -0.92 41.61
C CYS A 656 23.77 0.11 41.35
N VAL A 657 23.92 0.88 40.27
CA VAL A 657 22.87 1.75 39.72
C VAL A 657 22.17 1.00 38.61
N LEU A 658 20.91 0.66 38.81
CA LEU A 658 20.01 -0.10 37.95
C LEU A 658 18.76 0.72 37.59
N THR A 659 18.77 2.04 37.83
CA THR A 659 17.67 2.94 37.50
C THR A 659 17.22 2.74 36.04
N ASP A 660 15.90 2.72 35.81
CA ASP A 660 15.26 2.49 34.51
C ASP A 660 15.67 1.19 33.77
N ALA A 661 16.25 0.21 34.47
CA ALA A 661 16.62 -1.07 33.85
C ALA A 661 15.37 -1.89 33.45
N VAL A 662 15.46 -2.57 32.30
CA VAL A 662 14.34 -3.35 31.75
C VAL A 662 14.55 -4.84 31.98
N PHE A 663 13.82 -5.42 32.92
CA PHE A 663 13.88 -6.83 33.30
C PHE A 663 12.66 -7.64 32.85
N ARG A 664 11.94 -7.20 31.80
CA ARG A 664 10.71 -7.87 31.35
C ARG A 664 10.96 -9.33 30.93
N ASN A 665 10.03 -10.22 31.31
CA ASN A 665 10.08 -11.66 31.00
C ASN A 665 11.34 -12.38 31.50
N SER A 666 11.99 -11.87 32.53
CA SER A 666 13.25 -12.41 33.03
C SER A 666 13.06 -13.37 34.20
N GLN A 667 14.06 -14.21 34.45
CA GLN A 667 14.05 -15.22 35.52
C GLN A 667 15.17 -14.94 36.51
N PHE A 668 14.83 -14.91 37.79
CA PHE A 668 15.77 -14.69 38.89
C PHE A 668 15.65 -15.84 39.89
N THR A 669 16.76 -16.51 40.14
CA THR A 669 16.88 -17.54 41.17
C THR A 669 18.10 -17.25 42.04
N ASN A 670 17.89 -17.09 43.35
CA ASN A 670 18.97 -16.86 44.31
C ASN A 670 19.81 -15.60 43.97
N VAL A 671 19.15 -14.48 43.70
CA VAL A 671 19.80 -13.21 43.35
C VAL A 671 19.74 -12.24 44.52
N GLN A 672 20.87 -11.63 44.85
CA GLN A 672 21.00 -10.66 45.94
C GLN A 672 21.25 -9.26 45.37
N PHE A 673 20.36 -8.32 45.66
CA PHE A 673 20.56 -6.90 45.46
C PHE A 673 20.85 -6.28 46.84
N THR A 674 22.02 -5.66 47.00
CA THR A 674 22.42 -5.02 48.25
C THR A 674 22.86 -3.59 47.97
N LYS A 675 22.19 -2.61 48.58
CA LYS A 675 22.48 -1.19 48.38
C LYS A 675 22.39 -0.77 46.92
N CYS A 676 21.44 -1.33 46.19
CA CYS A 676 21.23 -1.03 44.78
C CYS A 676 20.15 0.04 44.61
N ASP A 677 20.35 0.91 43.63
CA ASP A 677 19.32 1.81 43.13
C ASP A 677 18.66 1.15 41.93
N ILE A 678 17.40 0.74 42.06
CA ILE A 678 16.62 0.01 41.04
C ILE A 678 15.39 0.87 40.66
N GLU A 679 15.42 2.17 40.92
CA GLU A 679 14.29 3.09 40.70
C GLU A 679 13.79 3.03 39.24
N GLY A 680 12.47 3.07 39.03
CA GLY A 680 11.85 3.09 37.70
C GLY A 680 12.00 1.81 36.87
N SER A 681 12.69 0.78 37.37
CA SER A 681 12.92 -0.47 36.63
C SER A 681 11.64 -1.26 36.37
N ASP A 682 11.66 -2.05 35.29
CA ASP A 682 10.49 -2.81 34.83
C ASP A 682 10.71 -4.34 34.92
N PHE A 683 10.04 -4.98 35.88
CA PHE A 683 10.06 -6.44 36.11
C PHE A 683 8.80 -7.14 35.59
N SER A 684 8.07 -6.54 34.65
CA SER A 684 6.80 -7.09 34.18
C SER A 684 6.97 -8.47 33.55
N ASN A 685 6.04 -9.38 33.85
CA ASN A 685 6.03 -10.79 33.39
C ASN A 685 7.22 -11.63 33.87
N SER A 686 7.95 -11.18 34.89
CA SER A 686 9.15 -11.87 35.38
C SER A 686 8.85 -12.85 36.52
N LYS A 687 9.79 -13.76 36.76
CA LYS A 687 9.76 -14.71 37.88
C LYS A 687 10.94 -14.45 38.79
N ILE A 688 10.65 -14.07 40.04
CA ILE A 688 11.63 -13.73 41.06
C ILE A 688 11.51 -14.74 42.18
N SER A 689 12.55 -15.54 42.44
CA SER A 689 12.49 -16.61 43.43
C SER A 689 13.76 -16.73 44.27
N TYR A 690 13.61 -16.84 45.59
CA TYR A 690 14.73 -16.92 46.54
C TYR A 690 15.66 -15.70 46.46
N CYS A 691 15.12 -14.51 46.20
CA CYS A 691 15.91 -13.30 46.01
C CYS A 691 15.97 -12.44 47.28
N THR A 692 16.87 -11.45 47.30
CA THR A 692 16.91 -10.45 48.37
C THR A 692 17.07 -9.05 47.80
N PHE A 693 16.34 -8.08 48.32
CA PHE A 693 16.49 -6.65 48.06
C PHE A 693 16.82 -5.94 49.38
N ILE A 694 18.10 -5.93 49.75
CA ILE A 694 18.57 -5.43 51.05
C ILE A 694 19.04 -3.99 50.89
N GLU A 695 18.52 -3.08 51.71
CA GLU A 695 18.89 -1.65 51.71
C GLU A 695 18.86 -1.04 50.29
N SER A 696 17.91 -1.46 49.45
CA SER A 696 17.85 -1.11 48.02
C SER A 696 16.60 -0.27 47.71
N THR A 697 16.73 0.68 46.78
CA THR A 697 15.64 1.55 46.34
C THR A 697 14.95 0.93 45.13
N LEU A 698 13.64 0.71 45.22
CA LEU A 698 12.74 0.18 44.18
C LEU A 698 11.58 1.16 43.94
N ALA A 699 11.78 2.45 44.17
CA ALA A 699 10.75 3.45 43.92
C ALA A 699 10.32 3.43 42.45
N PHE A 700 9.03 3.64 42.17
CA PHE A 700 8.45 3.65 40.81
C PHE A 700 8.66 2.36 39.98
N THR A 701 9.11 1.27 40.59
CA THR A 701 9.34 0.01 39.87
C THR A 701 8.03 -0.64 39.43
N LYS A 702 8.04 -1.30 38.27
CA LYS A 702 6.87 -1.99 37.71
C LYS A 702 6.97 -3.49 37.95
N PHE A 703 5.95 -4.03 38.60
CA PHE A 703 5.75 -5.46 38.77
C PHE A 703 4.36 -5.82 38.20
N HIS A 704 4.17 -5.72 36.88
CA HIS A 704 2.93 -6.15 36.23
C HIS A 704 3.01 -7.62 35.85
N SER A 705 2.03 -8.42 36.28
CA SER A 705 1.97 -9.87 36.00
C SER A 705 3.24 -10.62 36.44
N THR A 706 3.87 -10.19 37.53
CA THR A 706 5.13 -10.72 38.06
C THR A 706 4.88 -11.70 39.21
N THR A 707 5.61 -12.81 39.25
CA THR A 707 5.59 -13.73 40.40
C THR A 707 6.84 -13.54 41.25
N ILE A 708 6.65 -13.17 42.51
CA ILE A 708 7.70 -12.94 43.50
C ILE A 708 7.51 -13.95 44.63
N ALA A 709 8.47 -14.86 44.81
CA ALA A 709 8.36 -15.95 45.77
C ALA A 709 9.61 -16.08 46.64
N LYS A 710 9.42 -16.23 47.96
CA LYS A 710 10.51 -16.45 48.92
C LYS A 710 11.58 -15.37 48.85
N THR A 711 11.14 -14.12 48.73
CA THR A 711 12.01 -12.95 48.55
C THR A 711 12.04 -12.10 49.81
N ASP A 712 13.23 -11.69 50.22
CA ASP A 712 13.47 -10.81 51.37
C ASP A 712 13.59 -9.35 50.91
N PHE A 713 12.90 -8.43 51.59
CA PHE A 713 12.90 -6.99 51.29
C PHE A 713 13.46 -6.13 52.45
N ASP A 714 14.35 -6.67 53.28
CA ASP A 714 14.87 -5.95 54.45
C ASP A 714 15.41 -4.55 54.12
N GLN A 715 14.78 -3.52 54.69
CA GLN A 715 15.09 -2.10 54.48
C GLN A 715 15.03 -1.65 53.02
N ALA A 716 14.22 -2.31 52.19
CA ALA A 716 13.93 -1.85 50.84
C ALA A 716 12.97 -0.64 50.82
N GLU A 717 13.03 0.16 49.76
CA GLU A 717 12.07 1.24 49.51
C GLU A 717 11.25 0.95 48.26
N LEU A 718 9.93 0.79 48.38
CA LEU A 718 9.00 0.51 47.29
C LEU A 718 8.03 1.68 47.03
N THR A 719 8.43 2.91 47.37
CA THR A 719 7.62 4.12 47.18
C THR A 719 7.08 4.23 45.75
N GLU A 720 5.75 4.29 45.60
CA GLU A 720 5.07 4.38 44.29
C GLU A 720 5.38 3.23 43.32
N ALA A 721 5.76 2.05 43.81
CA ALA A 721 5.87 0.85 42.97
C ALA A 721 4.50 0.49 42.36
N ASP A 722 4.49 0.20 41.07
CA ASP A 722 3.31 -0.08 40.27
C ASP A 722 3.11 -1.60 40.16
N ILE A 723 1.98 -2.09 40.69
CA ILE A 723 1.66 -3.52 40.84
C ILE A 723 0.22 -3.73 40.38
N ASP A 724 0.01 -4.63 39.42
CA ASP A 724 -1.32 -5.01 38.93
C ASP A 724 -1.92 -6.19 39.70
N GLU A 725 -3.18 -6.49 39.42
CA GLU A 725 -3.94 -7.59 40.04
C GLU A 725 -3.40 -9.00 39.70
N ASN A 726 -2.58 -9.12 38.65
CA ASN A 726 -2.01 -10.39 38.20
C ASN A 726 -0.72 -10.75 38.92
N SER A 727 -0.11 -9.79 39.62
CA SER A 727 1.13 -9.98 40.36
C SER A 727 0.92 -10.68 41.70
N LYS A 728 1.89 -11.54 42.05
CA LYS A 728 1.80 -12.45 43.22
C LYS A 728 3.03 -12.35 44.09
N PHE A 729 2.82 -12.13 45.40
CA PHE A 729 3.84 -12.14 46.44
C PHE A 729 3.61 -13.35 47.36
N ILE A 730 4.52 -14.32 47.32
CA ILE A 730 4.36 -15.63 47.95
C ILE A 730 5.50 -15.86 48.94
N GLN A 731 5.19 -16.02 50.23
CA GLN A 731 6.21 -16.28 51.26
C GLN A 731 7.36 -15.24 51.28
N CYS A 732 7.05 -13.95 51.09
CA CYS A 732 8.04 -12.87 51.18
C CYS A 732 8.35 -12.51 52.65
N TYR A 733 9.55 -11.99 52.91
CA TYR A 733 10.07 -11.69 54.25
C TYR A 733 10.38 -10.20 54.43
N ASN A 734 10.33 -9.73 55.69
CA ASN A 734 10.68 -8.37 56.10
C ASN A 734 9.88 -7.27 55.38
N LEU A 735 8.64 -7.55 54.95
CA LEU A 735 7.77 -6.55 54.33
C LEU A 735 7.41 -5.41 55.30
N GLU A 736 7.45 -5.68 56.61
CA GLU A 736 7.23 -4.69 57.67
C GLU A 736 8.34 -3.64 57.80
N SER A 737 9.55 -3.92 57.27
CA SER A 737 10.67 -2.95 57.24
C SER A 737 10.73 -2.15 55.93
N VAL A 738 9.83 -2.44 54.98
CA VAL A 738 9.77 -1.76 53.68
C VAL A 738 9.17 -0.37 53.80
N ILE A 739 9.87 0.62 53.25
CA ILE A 739 9.36 1.99 53.12
C ILE A 739 8.48 2.07 51.87
N GLY A 740 7.29 2.67 51.97
CA GLY A 740 6.43 2.93 50.81
C GLY A 740 5.72 1.68 50.24
N LEU A 741 5.58 0.61 51.03
CA LEU A 741 4.93 -0.64 50.60
C LEU A 741 3.50 -0.38 50.05
N PRO A 742 3.20 -0.77 48.80
CA PRO A 742 1.87 -0.57 48.20
C PRO A 742 0.75 -1.32 48.94
N TYR A 743 -0.39 -0.65 49.17
CA TYR A 743 -1.56 -1.23 49.84
C TYR A 743 -2.20 -2.42 49.09
N ILE A 744 -1.88 -2.61 47.81
CA ILE A 744 -2.49 -3.60 46.91
C ILE A 744 -1.86 -5.00 47.07
N ILE A 745 -0.73 -5.12 47.77
CA ILE A 745 -0.02 -6.41 47.91
C ILE A 745 -0.82 -7.37 48.80
N ASN A 746 -1.50 -8.35 48.19
CA ASN A 746 -2.05 -9.50 48.90
C ASN A 746 -0.92 -10.49 49.19
N VAL A 747 -0.46 -10.53 50.45
CA VAL A 747 0.56 -11.48 50.93
C VAL A 747 -0.11 -12.83 51.19
N SER A 748 0.30 -13.88 50.48
CA SER A 748 -0.17 -15.27 50.68
C SER A 748 0.93 -16.21 51.16
#